data_AF-V4CHM3-F1
#
_entry.id   AF-V4CHM3-F1
#
_cell.length_a   1.000
_cell.length_b   1.000
_cell.length_c   1.000
_cell.angle_alpha   90.00
_cell.angle_beta   90.00
_cell.angle_gamma   90.00
#
_symmetry.space_group_name_H-M   'P 1'
#
loop_
_entity.id
_entity.type
_entity.pdbx_description
1 polymer ?
#
loop_
_entity_poly.entity_id
_entity_poly.type
_entity_poly.pdbx_seq_one_letter_code
_entity_poly.pdbx_strand_id
1 'polypeptide(L)'
;MSDDALFAWDCETYSEKNSRRAIPYACTLINLEKLRKKLETIKNIFPNINPTDNVPEEFYDKLMNVVELFVGTDCIDQMLKYLGQFDRKRLILISHNGSGFDNWIVLKNAKKLTHCPLKTPRGILSFPLSNPYTDEDLQKKWKRQKEIKGNYLQHINFTCSYQYESSSLAAWGNSSNLPTNLRKIADVDIAKYTQDNWEELRHEWEPYAKRDTLCLGACLIKYNQVTKEVVNQNMSNNLTAPSLSLKGWYYLYHYDKEMVEEEWYETTRMVAKHTEKENIEKVYSHTNPFIRNFIRRSIKGGRVSANRKSFETNKMDEICNVSKEYISQTEMQAQKTKRRFIRDLKKIECTKLMAFDSNSLYASAMSDLDSEYPRAESGRPFLPEEEKEFVKLFNKQKFRPRTAILTVWFDYPKTMFFQPIPAKDKITFTNKEGKKETGNKIRFRNGFCHDVLTSVDIQEIVKAGGRIIRILDGIVYEENFETPPYRDHILILRDLRNKYKREGNIVGSNCMKLLGNSLYGKSIQKDIFTTRHLWNEATLQANFDSRVKTYEKINDTQYIVETRIEEKEITTEDSKSTRLTPSHLGSFVLSHSKKIMNNFIHVINGFYKPEIYYTDTDSLYISSKNWKKLNRTGLVSEKDYCKGKNDYGDGGIIFGLYLAPKVKYNIVLTSDGVLKEKKTFKGYSNDKISVEDYVHLASGHDVSNEFNKPWEKSFTNGVVIPNDKQTKVFRSYLNNVKRKPPNSEGIMYPYNDKDEYSFDENYEFDDFDYLTIQEENEDCFK
;
A
#
# COMPACT_ATOMS: atom_id res chain seq x y z
N MET A 1 3.44 2.08 24.37
CA MET A 1 2.63 1.39 25.40
C MET A 1 3.40 0.16 25.84
N SER A 2 3.29 -0.26 27.11
CA SER A 2 3.87 -1.53 27.57
C SER A 2 3.12 -2.70 26.92
N ASP A 3 3.82 -3.82 26.70
CA ASP A 3 3.25 -5.02 26.08
C ASP A 3 2.13 -5.64 26.97
N ASP A 4 2.07 -5.26 28.25
CA ASP A 4 1.04 -5.68 29.22
C ASP A 4 -0.38 -5.20 28.91
N ALA A 5 -0.52 -4.15 28.11
CA ALA A 5 -1.80 -3.59 27.68
C ALA A 5 -2.18 -4.02 26.25
N LEU A 6 -1.39 -4.91 25.64
CA LEU A 6 -1.58 -5.40 24.28
C LEU A 6 -2.09 -6.83 24.29
N PHE A 7 -3.09 -7.08 23.46
CA PHE A 7 -3.67 -8.40 23.30
C PHE A 7 -3.75 -8.75 21.81
N ALA A 8 -3.38 -9.98 21.47
CA ALA A 8 -3.78 -10.58 20.20
C ALA A 8 -5.13 -11.28 20.41
N TRP A 9 -6.02 -11.19 19.42
CA TRP A 9 -7.33 -11.84 19.50
C TRP A 9 -7.82 -12.25 18.12
N ASP A 10 -8.76 -13.20 18.11
CA ASP A 10 -9.39 -13.72 16.91
C ASP A 10 -10.82 -14.18 17.21
N CYS A 11 -11.64 -14.30 16.16
CA CYS A 11 -13.06 -14.61 16.26
C CYS A 11 -13.46 -15.68 15.24
N GLU A 12 -14.15 -16.72 15.70
CA GLU A 12 -14.75 -17.74 14.85
C GLU A 12 -16.25 -17.51 14.70
N THR A 13 -16.77 -17.64 13.48
CA THR A 13 -18.17 -17.36 13.15
C THR A 13 -18.79 -18.43 12.27
N TYR A 14 -20.11 -18.60 12.36
CA TYR A 14 -20.90 -19.30 11.35
C TYR A 14 -21.74 -18.30 10.53
N SER A 15 -22.20 -18.72 9.34
CA SER A 15 -23.15 -17.95 8.54
C SER A 15 -24.59 -18.28 8.94
N GLU A 16 -25.37 -17.27 9.35
CA GLU A 16 -26.79 -17.45 9.68
C GLU A 16 -27.60 -17.79 8.42
N LYS A 17 -28.44 -18.84 8.46
CA LYS A 17 -29.11 -19.41 7.27
C LYS A 17 -29.88 -18.39 6.41
N ASN A 18 -30.63 -17.49 7.04
CA ASN A 18 -31.53 -16.57 6.31
C ASN A 18 -30.84 -15.26 5.94
N SER A 19 -30.22 -14.59 6.92
CA SER A 19 -29.60 -13.29 6.69
C SER A 19 -28.19 -13.36 6.10
N ARG A 20 -27.57 -14.55 6.16
CA ARG A 20 -26.17 -14.82 5.81
C ARG A 20 -25.16 -13.98 6.61
N ARG A 21 -25.59 -13.43 7.74
CA ARG A 21 -24.73 -12.67 8.65
C ARG A 21 -23.74 -13.60 9.34
N ALA A 22 -22.52 -13.14 9.51
CA ALA A 22 -21.53 -13.81 10.33
C ALA A 22 -21.86 -13.61 11.81
N ILE A 23 -22.14 -14.70 12.53
CA ILE A 23 -22.45 -14.71 13.96
C ILE A 23 -21.29 -15.36 14.71
N PRO A 24 -20.70 -14.70 15.72
CA PRO A 24 -19.61 -15.28 16.47
C PRO A 24 -20.11 -16.44 17.34
N TYR A 25 -19.33 -17.51 17.40
CA TYR A 25 -19.56 -18.62 18.35
C TYR A 25 -18.36 -18.85 19.27
N ALA A 26 -17.19 -18.29 18.94
CA ALA A 26 -16.04 -18.32 19.81
C ALA A 26 -15.15 -17.10 19.55
N CYS A 27 -14.45 -16.66 20.59
CA CYS A 27 -13.32 -15.75 20.43
C CYS A 27 -12.19 -16.16 21.36
N THR A 28 -10.96 -15.96 20.88
CA THR A 28 -9.73 -16.29 21.59
C THR A 28 -8.93 -15.03 21.84
N LEU A 29 -8.24 -14.99 22.98
CA LEU A 29 -7.54 -13.80 23.44
C LEU A 29 -6.23 -14.18 24.13
N ILE A 30 -5.14 -13.47 23.83
CA ILE A 30 -3.85 -13.67 24.51
C ILE A 30 -3.16 -12.33 24.80
N ASN A 31 -2.70 -12.18 26.05
CA ASN A 31 -1.89 -11.02 26.46
C ASN A 31 -0.44 -11.16 25.95
N LEU A 32 0.08 -10.13 25.30
CA LEU A 32 1.41 -10.20 24.67
C LEU A 32 2.56 -10.28 25.69
N GLU A 33 2.46 -9.62 26.85
CA GLU A 33 3.47 -9.73 27.92
C GLU A 33 3.52 -11.14 28.53
N LYS A 34 2.34 -11.72 28.82
CA LYS A 34 2.22 -13.10 29.33
C LYS A 34 2.83 -14.10 28.34
N LEU A 35 2.56 -13.94 27.05
CA LEU A 35 3.13 -14.76 25.99
C LEU A 35 4.65 -14.55 25.85
N ARG A 36 5.12 -13.29 25.84
CA ARG A 36 6.56 -12.97 25.70
C ARG A 36 7.39 -13.67 26.77
N LYS A 37 6.99 -13.58 28.04
CA LYS A 37 7.69 -14.23 29.17
C LYS A 37 7.78 -15.75 28.99
N LYS A 38 6.73 -16.40 28.48
CA LYS A 38 6.72 -17.85 28.21
C LYS A 38 7.63 -18.21 27.05
N LEU A 39 7.59 -17.44 25.95
CA LEU A 39 8.48 -17.65 24.80
C LEU A 39 9.95 -17.42 25.17
N GLU A 40 10.27 -16.42 26.00
CA GLU A 40 11.62 -16.17 26.54
C GLU A 40 12.09 -17.35 27.40
N THR A 41 11.24 -17.89 28.26
CA THR A 41 11.55 -19.09 29.07
C THR A 41 11.89 -20.28 28.18
N ILE A 42 11.07 -20.53 27.15
CA ILE A 42 11.31 -21.62 26.18
C ILE A 42 12.63 -21.40 25.44
N LYS A 43 12.91 -20.16 25.01
CA LYS A 43 14.16 -19.82 24.32
C LYS A 43 15.39 -20.03 25.21
N ASN A 44 15.28 -19.75 26.52
CA ASN A 44 16.39 -19.95 27.45
C ASN A 44 16.66 -21.44 27.73
N ILE A 45 15.62 -22.27 27.77
CA ILE A 45 15.75 -23.73 27.96
C ILE A 45 16.20 -24.41 26.66
N PHE A 46 15.69 -23.96 25.52
CA PHE A 46 15.94 -24.51 24.18
C PHE A 46 16.53 -23.44 23.25
N PRO A 47 17.78 -22.98 23.48
CA PRO A 47 18.38 -21.89 22.71
C PRO A 47 18.59 -22.24 21.22
N ASN A 48 18.68 -23.53 20.90
CA ASN A 48 18.96 -24.03 19.56
C ASN A 48 17.71 -24.52 18.82
N ILE A 49 16.50 -24.19 19.28
CA ILE A 49 15.27 -24.57 18.59
C ILE A 49 15.20 -23.90 17.22
N ASN A 50 15.25 -24.69 16.16
CA ASN A 50 15.16 -24.18 14.80
C ASN A 50 13.70 -23.92 14.42
N PRO A 51 13.45 -23.08 13.40
CA PRO A 51 12.10 -22.84 12.93
C PRO A 51 11.39 -24.12 12.47
N THR A 52 12.12 -25.10 11.93
CA THR A 52 11.59 -26.39 11.49
C THR A 52 11.19 -27.30 12.66
N ASP A 53 11.71 -27.03 13.86
CA ASP A 53 11.49 -27.86 15.03
C ASP A 53 10.14 -27.53 15.67
N ASN A 54 9.61 -28.49 16.42
CA ASN A 54 8.47 -28.26 17.30
C ASN A 54 8.96 -27.81 18.68
N VAL A 55 8.25 -26.88 19.31
CA VAL A 55 8.35 -26.69 20.76
C VAL A 55 7.93 -28.02 21.42
N PRO A 56 8.69 -28.55 22.39
CA PRO A 56 8.31 -29.80 23.07
C PRO A 56 6.89 -29.72 23.63
N GLU A 57 6.15 -30.83 23.53
CA GLU A 57 4.70 -30.90 23.76
C GLU A 57 4.29 -30.31 25.12
N GLU A 58 5.00 -30.65 26.20
CA GLU A 58 4.75 -30.11 27.54
C GLU A 58 4.79 -28.56 27.59
N PHE A 59 5.69 -27.94 26.83
CA PHE A 59 5.81 -26.48 26.76
C PHE A 59 4.80 -25.87 25.79
N TYR A 60 4.47 -26.61 24.73
CA TYR A 60 3.42 -26.21 23.79
C TYR A 60 2.04 -26.18 24.47
N ASP A 61 1.70 -27.19 25.26
CA ASP A 61 0.45 -27.24 26.03
C ASP A 61 0.37 -26.08 27.02
N LYS A 62 1.50 -25.77 27.68
CA LYS A 62 1.61 -24.57 28.54
C LYS A 62 1.37 -23.28 27.77
N LEU A 63 1.75 -23.18 26.49
CA LEU A 63 1.47 -22.02 25.65
C LEU A 63 -0.01 -21.98 25.22
N MET A 64 -0.59 -23.11 24.85
CA MET A 64 -2.01 -23.21 24.49
C MET A 64 -2.91 -22.83 25.66
N ASN A 65 -2.55 -23.20 26.89
CA ASN A 65 -3.25 -22.83 28.12
C ASN A 65 -3.13 -21.34 28.49
N VAL A 66 -2.26 -20.57 27.82
CA VAL A 66 -2.18 -19.12 28.00
C VAL A 66 -3.24 -18.38 27.17
N VAL A 67 -3.75 -19.02 26.12
CA VAL A 67 -4.80 -18.46 25.26
C VAL A 67 -6.15 -18.63 25.97
N GLU A 68 -6.78 -17.52 26.29
CA GLU A 68 -8.13 -17.48 26.83
C GLU A 68 -9.13 -17.80 25.72
N LEU A 69 -10.13 -18.62 26.00
CA LEU A 69 -11.18 -19.00 25.06
C LEU A 69 -12.54 -18.67 25.66
N PHE A 70 -13.37 -17.99 24.88
CA PHE A 70 -14.75 -17.67 25.21
C PHE A 70 -15.65 -18.32 24.16
N VAL A 71 -16.69 -19.03 24.59
CA VAL A 71 -17.52 -19.89 23.73
C VAL A 71 -18.99 -19.54 23.91
N GLY A 72 -19.73 -19.56 22.81
CA GLY A 72 -21.14 -19.17 22.74
C GLY A 72 -21.36 -17.90 21.91
N THR A 73 -22.62 -17.59 21.60
CA THR A 73 -22.98 -16.37 20.87
C THR A 73 -22.76 -15.09 21.68
N ASP A 74 -22.57 -15.21 23.00
CA ASP A 74 -22.20 -14.12 23.91
C ASP A 74 -20.68 -14.08 24.19
N CYS A 75 -19.85 -14.79 23.42
CA CYS A 75 -18.39 -14.86 23.63
C CYS A 75 -17.72 -13.48 23.68
N ILE A 76 -18.21 -12.50 22.90
CA ILE A 76 -17.72 -11.12 22.94
C ILE A 76 -18.01 -10.46 24.29
N ASP A 77 -19.21 -10.66 24.85
CA ASP A 77 -19.55 -10.15 26.19
C ASP A 77 -18.72 -10.83 27.28
N GLN A 78 -18.49 -12.15 27.18
CA GLN A 78 -17.61 -12.88 28.08
C GLN A 78 -16.16 -12.33 28.04
N MET A 79 -15.62 -12.09 26.84
CA MET A 79 -14.31 -11.48 26.64
C MET A 79 -14.24 -10.08 27.27
N LEU A 80 -15.24 -9.24 27.06
CA LEU A 80 -15.27 -7.88 27.63
C LEU A 80 -15.39 -7.89 29.16
N LYS A 81 -16.13 -8.85 29.74
CA LYS A 81 -16.18 -9.08 31.20
C LYS A 81 -14.82 -9.48 31.75
N TYR A 82 -14.12 -10.40 31.10
CA TYR A 82 -12.76 -10.79 31.48
C TYR A 82 -11.80 -9.59 31.45
N LEU A 83 -11.81 -8.81 30.37
CA LEU A 83 -10.99 -7.61 30.23
C LEU A 83 -11.32 -6.53 31.27
N GLY A 84 -12.59 -6.43 31.67
CA GLY A 84 -13.08 -5.47 32.66
C GLY A 84 -12.48 -5.63 34.05
N GLN A 85 -11.92 -6.81 34.36
CA GLN A 85 -11.22 -7.12 35.60
C GLN A 85 -9.71 -6.81 35.52
N PHE A 86 -9.21 -6.48 34.34
CA PHE A 86 -7.79 -6.21 34.13
C PHE A 86 -7.45 -4.79 34.60
N ASP A 87 -6.50 -4.63 35.53
CA ASP A 87 -6.09 -3.32 36.09
C ASP A 87 -5.26 -2.49 35.11
N ARG A 88 -5.88 -2.13 33.99
CA ARG A 88 -5.36 -1.23 32.96
C ARG A 88 -6.50 -0.34 32.45
N LYS A 89 -6.28 0.97 32.52
CA LYS A 89 -7.22 2.00 32.04
C LYS A 89 -7.44 1.95 30.52
N ARG A 90 -6.42 1.52 29.78
CA ARG A 90 -6.40 1.49 28.31
C ARG A 90 -5.83 0.17 27.84
N LEU A 91 -6.54 -0.48 26.92
CA LEU A 91 -6.14 -1.74 26.28
C LEU A 91 -6.15 -1.58 24.76
N ILE A 92 -5.30 -2.33 24.07
CA ILE A 92 -5.31 -2.45 22.61
C ILE A 92 -5.42 -3.92 22.24
N LEU A 93 -6.48 -4.24 21.49
CA LEU A 93 -6.71 -5.55 20.91
C LEU A 93 -6.33 -5.50 19.43
N ILE A 94 -5.51 -6.46 19.00
CA ILE A 94 -4.97 -6.55 17.65
C ILE A 94 -5.39 -7.89 17.05
N SER A 95 -6.21 -7.86 16.01
CA SER A 95 -6.44 -9.06 15.18
C SER A 95 -5.71 -8.96 13.85
N HIS A 96 -5.63 -10.08 13.13
CA HIS A 96 -5.09 -10.11 11.78
C HIS A 96 -6.22 -10.00 10.77
N ASN A 97 -6.14 -9.01 9.87
CA ASN A 97 -7.25 -8.61 8.99
C ASN A 97 -8.54 -8.15 9.73
N GLY A 98 -8.44 -7.71 10.99
CA GLY A 98 -9.58 -7.18 11.75
C GLY A 98 -10.36 -6.07 11.06
N SER A 99 -9.67 -5.23 10.26
CA SER A 99 -10.34 -4.19 9.48
C SER A 99 -11.35 -4.75 8.48
N GLY A 100 -11.04 -5.91 7.92
CA GLY A 100 -11.89 -6.62 6.99
C GLY A 100 -12.93 -7.51 7.65
N PHE A 101 -12.77 -7.90 8.92
CA PHE A 101 -13.62 -8.91 9.57
C PHE A 101 -13.86 -8.67 11.07
N ASP A 102 -12.94 -9.04 11.97
CA ASP A 102 -13.21 -9.14 13.42
C ASP A 102 -13.75 -7.84 14.04
N ASN A 103 -13.26 -6.69 13.57
CA ASN A 103 -13.72 -5.39 14.07
C ASN A 103 -15.20 -5.15 13.76
N TRP A 104 -15.70 -5.68 12.63
CA TRP A 104 -17.13 -5.61 12.30
C TRP A 104 -17.96 -6.47 13.24
N ILE A 105 -17.46 -7.65 13.61
CA ILE A 105 -18.15 -8.57 14.52
C ILE A 105 -18.33 -7.93 15.90
N VAL A 106 -17.26 -7.40 16.49
CA VAL A 106 -17.35 -6.73 17.80
C VAL A 106 -18.16 -5.45 17.73
N LEU A 107 -17.99 -4.63 16.68
CA LEU A 107 -18.79 -3.41 16.53
C LEU A 107 -20.28 -3.74 16.48
N LYS A 108 -20.68 -4.85 15.85
CA LYS A 108 -22.08 -5.27 15.82
C LYS A 108 -22.62 -5.74 17.16
N ASN A 109 -21.78 -6.34 17.99
CA ASN A 109 -22.14 -6.78 19.34
C ASN A 109 -22.04 -5.65 20.39
N ALA A 110 -21.47 -4.49 20.03
CA ALA A 110 -21.37 -3.35 20.93
C ALA A 110 -22.71 -2.61 21.07
N LYS A 111 -23.24 -2.54 22.30
CA LYS A 111 -24.51 -1.85 22.61
C LYS A 111 -24.50 -0.35 22.29
N LYS A 112 -23.39 0.33 22.60
CA LYS A 112 -23.24 1.78 22.40
C LYS A 112 -21.78 2.13 22.13
N LEU A 113 -21.55 2.95 21.12
CA LEU A 113 -20.24 3.51 20.84
C LEU A 113 -20.10 4.88 21.51
N THR A 114 -18.94 5.14 22.10
CA THR A 114 -18.62 6.45 22.69
C THR A 114 -17.86 7.35 21.73
N HIS A 115 -17.30 6.78 20.66
CA HIS A 115 -16.43 7.46 19.71
C HIS A 115 -16.59 6.85 18.32
N CYS A 116 -16.41 7.65 17.27
CA CYS A 116 -16.54 7.18 15.89
C CYS A 116 -15.48 6.12 15.55
N PRO A 117 -15.85 5.00 14.90
CA PRO A 117 -14.88 4.09 14.31
C PRO A 117 -14.13 4.78 13.15
N LEU A 118 -12.84 4.49 13.02
CA LEU A 118 -12.03 4.92 11.88
C LEU A 118 -12.27 3.96 10.70
N LYS A 119 -13.36 4.21 9.94
CA LYS A 119 -13.67 3.51 8.69
C LYS A 119 -12.87 4.07 7.52
N THR A 120 -12.27 3.17 6.75
CA THR A 120 -11.62 3.43 5.44
C THR A 120 -12.31 2.58 4.38
N PRO A 121 -12.04 2.76 3.06
CA PRO A 121 -12.55 1.84 2.03
C PRO A 121 -12.19 0.36 2.27
N ARG A 122 -11.10 0.09 3.00
CA ARG A 122 -10.65 -1.27 3.36
C ARG A 122 -11.37 -1.87 4.57
N GLY A 123 -12.22 -1.09 5.24
CA GLY A 123 -12.98 -1.50 6.43
C GLY A 123 -12.65 -0.67 7.68
N ILE A 124 -12.92 -1.23 8.87
CA ILE A 124 -12.77 -0.53 10.16
C ILE A 124 -11.33 -0.63 10.64
N LEU A 125 -10.50 0.36 10.34
CA LEU A 125 -9.07 0.34 10.69
C LEU A 125 -8.85 0.27 12.21
N SER A 126 -9.65 1.04 12.94
CA SER A 126 -9.64 1.03 14.39
C SER A 126 -10.98 1.49 14.91
N PHE A 127 -11.44 0.96 16.04
CA PHE A 127 -12.53 1.60 16.76
C PHE A 127 -12.34 1.51 18.28
N PRO A 128 -12.47 2.64 18.98
CA PRO A 128 -12.50 2.70 20.44
C PRO A 128 -13.85 2.23 21.01
N LEU A 129 -13.80 1.51 22.12
CA LEU A 129 -14.93 1.04 22.92
C LEU A 129 -14.71 1.39 24.40
N SER A 130 -15.72 1.95 25.05
CA SER A 130 -15.76 2.04 26.51
C SER A 130 -16.34 0.75 27.06
N ASN A 131 -15.56 -0.01 27.83
CA ASN A 131 -15.96 -1.31 28.33
C ASN A 131 -17.04 -1.18 29.41
N PRO A 132 -18.29 -1.62 29.14
CA PRO A 132 -19.37 -1.50 30.12
C PRO A 132 -19.19 -2.44 31.33
N TYR A 133 -18.34 -3.46 31.22
CA TYR A 133 -18.08 -4.44 32.28
C TYR A 133 -16.86 -4.09 33.15
N THR A 134 -16.44 -2.83 33.17
CA THR A 134 -15.30 -2.39 34.00
C THR A 134 -15.60 -2.62 35.48
N ASP A 135 -14.74 -3.37 36.17
CA ASP A 135 -14.90 -3.72 37.58
C ASP A 135 -15.04 -2.46 38.48
N GLU A 136 -16.00 -2.49 39.41
CA GLU A 136 -16.33 -1.33 40.24
C GLU A 136 -15.17 -0.90 41.15
N ASP A 137 -14.39 -1.84 41.67
CA ASP A 137 -13.28 -1.54 42.55
C ASP A 137 -12.11 -0.94 41.76
N LEU A 138 -11.89 -1.38 40.53
CA LEU A 138 -10.99 -0.70 39.59
C LEU A 138 -11.46 0.72 39.29
N GLN A 139 -12.76 0.95 39.04
CA GLN A 139 -13.29 2.29 38.85
C GLN A 139 -13.04 3.19 40.07
N LYS A 140 -13.30 2.68 41.29
CA LYS A 140 -13.02 3.40 42.55
C LYS A 140 -11.53 3.69 42.70
N LYS A 141 -10.66 2.71 42.45
CA LYS A 141 -9.20 2.83 42.48
C LYS A 141 -8.72 3.93 41.54
N TRP A 142 -9.19 3.94 40.31
CA TRP A 142 -8.75 4.89 39.29
C TRP A 142 -9.26 6.31 39.52
N LYS A 143 -10.46 6.47 40.10
CA LYS A 143 -10.98 7.77 40.56
C LYS A 143 -10.09 8.40 41.62
N ARG A 144 -9.67 7.61 42.63
CA ARG A 144 -8.80 8.05 43.73
C ARG A 144 -7.42 8.53 43.25
N GLN A 145 -6.91 7.95 42.15
CA GLN A 145 -5.57 8.28 41.62
C GLN A 145 -5.46 9.61 40.87
N LYS A 146 -6.57 10.31 40.52
CA LYS A 146 -6.49 11.49 39.63
C LYS A 146 -7.38 12.69 39.99
N GLU A 147 -8.06 12.74 41.14
CA GLU A 147 -9.03 13.82 41.46
C GLU A 147 -10.03 14.11 40.31
N ILE A 148 -10.48 13.07 39.58
CA ILE A 148 -11.39 13.24 38.43
C ILE A 148 -12.86 13.02 38.87
N LYS A 149 -13.76 13.92 38.43
CA LYS A 149 -15.22 13.78 38.59
C LYS A 149 -15.81 12.80 37.55
N GLY A 150 -16.41 11.68 37.99
CA GLY A 150 -17.24 10.78 37.15
C GLY A 150 -16.83 9.30 37.09
N ASN A 151 -17.69 8.41 36.57
CA ASN A 151 -17.40 6.98 36.35
C ASN A 151 -16.35 6.79 35.25
N TYR A 152 -15.26 6.08 35.55
CA TYR A 152 -14.14 5.87 34.62
C TYR A 152 -14.17 4.44 34.07
N LEU A 153 -14.81 4.24 32.92
CA LEU A 153 -14.79 2.94 32.23
C LEU A 153 -13.44 2.69 31.56
N GLN A 154 -12.99 1.44 31.57
CA GLN A 154 -11.83 0.97 30.82
C GLN A 154 -12.04 1.24 29.33
N HIS A 155 -11.00 1.76 28.67
CA HIS A 155 -11.04 2.05 27.24
C HIS A 155 -10.31 0.96 26.45
N ILE A 156 -11.01 0.28 25.56
CA ILE A 156 -10.46 -0.75 24.70
C ILE A 156 -10.40 -0.22 23.26
N ASN A 157 -9.25 -0.34 22.61
CA ASN A 157 -9.11 0.02 21.21
C ASN A 157 -8.88 -1.23 20.35
N PHE A 158 -9.79 -1.52 19.44
CA PHE A 158 -9.64 -2.60 18.47
C PHE A 158 -8.87 -2.08 17.25
N THR A 159 -7.88 -2.83 16.80
CA THR A 159 -6.94 -2.45 15.73
C THR A 159 -6.58 -3.65 14.86
N CYS A 160 -5.92 -3.39 13.73
CA CYS A 160 -5.66 -4.40 12.71
C CYS A 160 -4.17 -4.47 12.35
N SER A 161 -3.55 -5.65 12.52
CA SER A 161 -2.15 -5.87 12.16
C SER A 161 -1.88 -5.88 10.65
N TYR A 162 -2.93 -6.08 9.82
CA TYR A 162 -2.80 -6.15 8.36
C TYR A 162 -2.26 -4.87 7.68
N GLN A 163 -2.33 -3.73 8.38
CA GLN A 163 -1.71 -2.47 7.90
C GLN A 163 -0.18 -2.41 8.11
N TYR A 164 0.38 -3.44 8.74
CA TYR A 164 1.80 -3.58 9.02
C TYR A 164 2.40 -4.79 8.31
N GLU A 165 1.65 -5.89 8.24
CA GLU A 165 2.01 -7.09 7.50
C GLU A 165 0.79 -7.60 6.75
N SER A 166 0.81 -7.46 5.43
CA SER A 166 -0.33 -7.73 4.55
C SER A 166 -0.34 -9.14 3.96
N SER A 167 0.59 -10.01 4.36
CA SER A 167 0.52 -11.43 4.05
C SER A 167 -0.47 -12.13 4.98
N SER A 168 -0.99 -13.29 4.57
CA SER A 168 -1.80 -14.15 5.45
C SER A 168 -1.06 -14.48 6.74
N LEU A 169 -1.78 -14.72 7.84
CA LEU A 169 -1.17 -15.11 9.11
C LEU A 169 -0.26 -16.35 8.99
N ALA A 170 -0.62 -17.34 8.15
CA ALA A 170 0.24 -18.50 7.87
C ALA A 170 1.59 -18.11 7.23
N ALA A 171 1.55 -17.26 6.19
CA ALA A 171 2.76 -16.71 5.57
C ALA A 171 3.57 -15.84 6.55
N TRP A 172 2.91 -15.07 7.41
CA TRP A 172 3.57 -14.27 8.44
C TRP A 172 4.24 -15.16 9.50
N GLY A 173 3.59 -16.20 9.99
CA GLY A 173 4.16 -17.17 10.91
C GLY A 173 5.38 -17.89 10.34
N ASN A 174 5.31 -18.28 9.06
CA ASN A 174 6.43 -18.88 8.34
C ASN A 174 7.61 -17.90 8.20
N SER A 175 7.37 -16.68 7.72
CA SER A 175 8.42 -15.66 7.55
C SER A 175 9.00 -15.14 8.85
N SER A 176 8.24 -15.27 9.95
CA SER A 176 8.67 -14.95 11.31
C SER A 176 9.62 -15.99 11.89
N ASN A 177 9.94 -17.08 11.17
CA ASN A 177 10.78 -18.17 11.66
C ASN A 177 10.28 -18.69 13.02
N LEU A 178 8.96 -18.90 13.15
CA LEU A 178 8.38 -19.53 14.34
C LEU A 178 8.60 -21.06 14.28
N PRO A 179 8.74 -21.76 15.42
CA PRO A 179 8.64 -23.21 15.49
C PRO A 179 7.36 -23.73 14.82
N THR A 180 7.42 -24.93 14.22
CA THR A 180 6.37 -25.46 13.34
C THR A 180 4.99 -25.53 14.01
N ASN A 181 4.93 -26.00 15.26
CA ASN A 181 3.69 -26.08 16.04
C ASN A 181 3.14 -24.72 16.52
N LEU A 182 3.91 -23.62 16.43
CA LEU A 182 3.41 -22.26 16.71
C LEU A 182 2.87 -21.53 15.46
N ARG A 183 3.03 -22.12 14.27
CA ARG A 183 2.53 -21.53 13.02
C ARG A 183 1.07 -21.91 12.81
N LYS A 184 0.28 -20.99 12.24
CA LYS A 184 -1.05 -21.30 11.69
C LYS A 184 -0.97 -22.47 10.70
N ILE A 185 -1.93 -23.40 10.78
CA ILE A 185 -2.09 -24.53 9.86
C ILE A 185 -3.03 -24.15 8.71
N ALA A 186 -3.33 -25.10 7.82
CA ALA A 186 -4.32 -24.88 6.76
C ALA A 186 -5.64 -24.40 7.38
N ASP A 187 -6.27 -23.42 6.73
CA ASP A 187 -7.56 -22.89 7.17
C ASP A 187 -8.57 -24.03 7.25
N VAL A 188 -9.33 -24.07 8.35
CA VAL A 188 -10.46 -24.99 8.43
C VAL A 188 -11.55 -24.48 7.48
N ASP A 189 -12.25 -25.40 6.82
CA ASP A 189 -13.38 -25.02 5.96
C ASP A 189 -14.47 -24.37 6.81
N ILE A 190 -14.53 -23.03 6.78
CA ILE A 190 -15.47 -22.23 7.58
C ILE A 190 -16.93 -22.60 7.23
N ALA A 191 -17.20 -23.08 6.00
CA ALA A 191 -18.53 -23.53 5.61
C ALA A 191 -18.97 -24.81 6.33
N LYS A 192 -18.04 -25.54 6.96
CA LYS A 192 -18.33 -26.72 7.78
C LYS A 192 -19.10 -26.37 9.05
N TYR A 193 -18.84 -25.20 9.63
CA TYR A 193 -19.43 -24.77 10.89
C TYR A 193 -20.69 -23.95 10.65
N THR A 194 -21.81 -24.53 11.06
CA THR A 194 -23.15 -23.98 10.94
C THR A 194 -23.71 -23.71 12.33
N GLN A 195 -24.82 -22.98 12.38
CA GLN A 195 -25.56 -22.73 13.61
C GLN A 195 -25.88 -24.01 14.41
N ASP A 196 -26.08 -25.15 13.73
CA ASP A 196 -26.57 -26.37 14.35
C ASP A 196 -25.46 -27.32 14.81
N ASN A 197 -24.23 -27.21 14.27
CA ASN A 197 -23.18 -28.22 14.49
C ASN A 197 -21.85 -27.67 15.05
N TRP A 198 -21.70 -26.33 15.16
CA TRP A 198 -20.43 -25.75 15.60
C TRP A 198 -20.04 -26.24 17.00
N GLU A 199 -20.99 -26.43 17.92
CA GLU A 199 -20.71 -26.87 19.28
C GLU A 199 -20.22 -28.33 19.35
N GLU A 200 -20.84 -29.23 18.59
CA GLU A 200 -20.44 -30.64 18.50
C GLU A 200 -19.04 -30.81 17.89
N LEU A 201 -18.70 -29.93 16.94
CA LEU A 201 -17.40 -29.91 16.26
C LEU A 201 -16.31 -29.13 17.02
N ARG A 202 -16.55 -28.81 18.30
CA ARG A 202 -15.60 -28.07 19.15
C ARG A 202 -14.22 -28.69 19.24
N HIS A 203 -14.15 -30.02 19.32
CA HIS A 203 -12.89 -30.74 19.35
C HIS A 203 -12.01 -30.50 18.10
N GLU A 204 -12.62 -30.07 16.99
CA GLU A 204 -11.90 -29.74 15.76
C GLU A 204 -11.46 -28.27 15.69
N TRP A 205 -12.37 -27.31 15.93
CA TRP A 205 -12.05 -25.88 15.75
C TRP A 205 -11.34 -25.25 16.95
N GLU A 206 -11.53 -25.74 18.18
CA GLU A 206 -10.92 -25.11 19.36
C GLU A 206 -9.38 -25.10 19.30
N PRO A 207 -8.70 -26.22 18.99
CA PRO A 207 -7.24 -26.23 18.86
C PRO A 207 -6.75 -25.29 17.77
N TYR A 208 -7.51 -25.18 16.67
CA TYR A 208 -7.21 -24.28 15.55
C TYR A 208 -7.29 -22.81 15.96
N ALA A 209 -8.42 -22.37 16.53
CA ALA A 209 -8.64 -20.99 16.95
C ALA A 209 -7.59 -20.52 17.98
N LYS A 210 -7.29 -21.37 18.96
CA LYS A 210 -6.24 -21.09 19.96
C LYS A 210 -4.86 -20.95 19.30
N ARG A 211 -4.53 -21.84 18.36
CA ARG A 211 -3.26 -21.83 17.65
C ARG A 211 -3.10 -20.60 16.76
N ASP A 212 -4.17 -20.13 16.13
CA ASP A 212 -4.17 -18.92 15.31
C ASP A 212 -3.88 -17.67 16.15
N THR A 213 -4.56 -17.54 17.28
CA THR A 213 -4.31 -16.44 18.22
C THR A 213 -2.91 -16.49 18.82
N LEU A 214 -2.40 -17.68 19.15
CA LEU A 214 -1.03 -17.89 19.61
C LEU A 214 -0.01 -17.50 18.54
N CYS A 215 -0.24 -17.90 17.29
CA CYS A 215 0.60 -17.57 16.14
C CYS A 215 0.65 -16.05 15.94
N LEU A 216 -0.50 -15.37 15.96
CA LEU A 216 -0.60 -13.93 15.85
C LEU A 216 0.17 -13.23 16.98
N GLY A 217 -0.01 -13.66 18.23
CA GLY A 217 0.71 -13.12 19.38
C GLY A 217 2.22 -13.22 19.21
N ALA A 218 2.73 -14.37 18.77
CA ALA A 218 4.17 -14.58 18.55
C ALA A 218 4.71 -13.71 17.39
N CYS A 219 3.97 -13.58 16.29
CA CYS A 219 4.30 -12.69 15.18
C CYS A 219 4.37 -11.21 15.62
N LEU A 220 3.39 -10.76 16.40
CA LEU A 220 3.33 -9.38 16.92
C LEU A 220 4.51 -9.07 17.84
N ILE A 221 4.91 -10.01 18.72
CA ILE A 221 6.07 -9.83 19.60
C ILE A 221 7.34 -9.64 18.77
N LYS A 222 7.60 -10.52 17.79
CA LYS A 222 8.78 -10.41 16.91
C LYS A 222 8.79 -9.13 16.09
N TYR A 223 7.64 -8.75 15.51
CA TYR A 223 7.53 -7.51 14.77
C TYR A 223 7.80 -6.28 15.65
N ASN A 224 7.18 -6.23 16.84
CA ASN A 224 7.35 -5.13 17.78
C ASN A 224 8.80 -5.02 18.26
N GLN A 225 9.53 -6.13 18.42
CA GLN A 225 10.97 -6.10 18.72
C GLN A 225 11.76 -5.41 17.62
N VAL A 226 11.56 -5.81 16.35
CA VAL A 226 12.22 -5.19 15.20
C VAL A 226 11.91 -3.70 15.11
N THR A 227 10.65 -3.28 15.21
CA THR A 227 10.32 -1.86 15.07
C THR A 227 10.79 -1.01 16.26
N LYS A 228 10.82 -1.56 17.48
CA LYS A 228 11.38 -0.88 18.66
C LYS A 228 12.87 -0.62 18.46
N GLU A 229 13.62 -1.59 17.93
CA GLU A 229 15.06 -1.45 17.62
C GLU A 229 15.31 -0.31 16.63
N VAL A 230 14.49 -0.23 15.57
CA VAL A 230 14.79 0.64 14.41
C VAL A 230 14.21 2.05 14.52
N VAL A 231 12.98 2.19 15.00
CA VAL A 231 12.28 3.49 15.03
C VAL A 231 11.76 3.87 16.40
N ASN A 232 12.15 3.13 17.44
CA ASN A 232 11.73 3.35 18.83
C ASN A 232 10.19 3.34 19.01
N GLN A 233 9.48 2.63 18.15
CA GLN A 233 8.02 2.56 18.13
C GLN A 233 7.56 1.16 17.77
N ASN A 234 6.31 0.84 18.08
CA ASN A 234 5.72 -0.44 17.76
C ASN A 234 4.26 -0.30 17.31
N MET A 235 3.58 -1.41 17.03
CA MET A 235 2.20 -1.41 16.54
C MET A 235 1.21 -0.75 17.51
N SER A 236 1.53 -0.62 18.80
CA SER A 236 0.68 0.11 19.77
C SER A 236 0.74 1.63 19.63
N ASN A 237 1.80 2.17 19.02
CA ASN A 237 2.03 3.61 18.94
C ASN A 237 1.37 4.28 17.72
N ASN A 238 0.99 3.47 16.73
CA ASN A 238 0.48 3.93 15.44
C ASN A 238 -0.63 2.99 14.98
N LEU A 239 -1.36 3.33 13.91
CA LEU A 239 -2.34 2.44 13.28
C LEU A 239 -1.84 1.78 12.00
N THR A 240 -0.72 2.26 11.44
CA THR A 240 -0.19 1.79 10.16
C THR A 240 1.35 1.83 10.17
N ALA A 241 2.00 0.91 9.45
CA ALA A 241 3.47 0.92 9.28
C ALA A 241 4.01 2.23 8.68
N PRO A 242 3.34 2.88 7.71
CA PRO A 242 3.82 4.15 7.20
C PRO A 242 3.79 5.30 8.23
N SER A 243 2.79 5.33 9.13
CA SER A 243 2.78 6.31 10.24
C SER A 243 3.95 6.09 11.19
N LEU A 244 4.29 4.82 11.44
CA LEU A 244 5.45 4.43 12.22
C LEU A 244 6.76 4.86 11.53
N SER A 245 6.85 4.74 10.19
CA SER A 245 8.00 5.24 9.42
C SER A 245 8.11 6.77 9.48
N LEU A 246 7.01 7.51 9.31
CA LEU A 246 7.02 8.98 9.35
C LEU A 246 7.51 9.50 10.70
N LYS A 247 6.94 8.99 11.80
CA LYS A 247 7.36 9.39 13.15
C LYS A 247 8.79 8.94 13.44
N GLY A 248 9.17 7.74 12.99
CA GLY A 248 10.53 7.23 13.13
C GLY A 248 11.56 8.11 12.44
N TRP A 249 11.31 8.49 11.19
CA TRP A 249 12.12 9.45 10.45
C TRP A 249 12.20 10.80 11.15
N TYR A 250 11.05 11.39 11.52
CA TYR A 250 11.03 12.70 12.16
C TYR A 250 11.83 12.72 13.46
N TYR A 251 11.68 11.65 14.27
CA TYR A 251 12.40 11.50 15.52
C TYR A 251 13.91 11.35 15.30
N LEU A 252 14.32 10.41 14.43
CA LEU A 252 15.74 10.16 14.14
C LEU A 252 16.44 11.34 13.47
N TYR A 253 15.68 12.16 12.73
CA TYR A 253 16.20 13.36 12.11
C TYR A 253 16.47 14.43 13.18
N HIS A 254 15.46 14.83 13.95
CA HIS A 254 15.55 15.99 14.85
C HIS A 254 16.17 15.72 16.23
N TYR A 255 16.19 14.46 16.69
CA TYR A 255 16.59 14.15 18.07
C TYR A 255 17.71 13.13 18.12
N ASP A 256 18.67 13.37 19.01
CA ASP A 256 19.57 12.34 19.49
C ASP A 256 18.86 11.42 20.48
N LYS A 257 19.45 10.24 20.68
CA LYS A 257 18.95 9.24 21.62
C LYS A 257 19.99 8.99 22.68
N GLU A 258 19.65 9.34 23.90
CA GLU A 258 20.34 8.87 25.09
C GLU A 258 19.37 8.00 25.90
N MET A 259 19.84 6.85 26.39
CA MET A 259 19.11 6.11 27.40
C MET A 259 19.50 6.70 28.75
N VAL A 260 18.53 7.26 29.47
CA VAL A 260 18.74 7.77 30.82
C VAL A 260 18.00 6.91 31.82
N GLU A 261 18.59 6.77 32.99
CA GLU A 261 17.92 6.19 34.14
C GLU A 261 16.89 7.18 34.68
N GLU A 262 15.62 6.77 34.69
CA GLU A 262 14.52 7.52 35.31
C GLU A 262 14.00 6.69 36.49
N GLU A 263 13.96 7.29 37.68
CA GLU A 263 13.31 6.70 38.85
C GLU A 263 11.78 6.69 38.64
N TRP A 264 11.18 5.51 38.75
CA TRP A 264 9.74 5.31 38.66
C TRP A 264 9.29 4.49 39.87
N TYR A 265 8.73 5.18 40.88
CA TYR A 265 8.50 4.65 42.22
C TYR A 265 9.81 4.16 42.88
N GLU A 266 9.87 2.87 43.25
CA GLU A 266 11.02 2.23 43.92
C GLU A 266 11.94 1.49 42.94
N THR A 267 11.77 1.70 41.63
CA THR A 267 12.60 1.06 40.59
C THR A 267 13.15 2.06 39.60
N THR A 268 14.41 1.89 39.20
CA THR A 268 15.02 2.63 38.10
C THR A 268 14.70 1.95 36.77
N ARG A 269 14.17 2.69 35.80
CA ARG A 269 13.96 2.20 34.43
C ARG A 269 14.77 3.03 33.44
N MET A 270 15.33 2.35 32.44
CA MET A 270 15.95 3.04 31.31
C MET A 270 14.88 3.62 30.40
N VAL A 271 14.88 4.94 30.23
CA VAL A 271 13.95 5.66 29.35
C VAL A 271 14.76 6.38 28.30
N ALA A 272 14.27 6.37 27.06
CA ALA A 272 14.88 7.17 26.01
C ALA A 272 14.61 8.65 26.30
N LYS A 273 15.67 9.41 26.60
CA LYS A 273 15.64 10.87 26.59
C LYS A 273 15.92 11.35 25.17
N HIS A 274 15.18 12.37 24.79
CA HIS A 274 15.21 12.95 23.47
C HIS A 274 15.81 14.35 23.60
N THR A 275 17.05 14.51 23.17
CA THR A 275 17.72 15.81 23.08
C THR A 275 17.63 16.28 21.64
N GLU A 276 17.19 17.52 21.42
CA GLU A 276 17.20 18.08 20.06
C GLU A 276 18.64 18.16 19.57
N LYS A 277 18.88 17.72 18.33
CA LYS A 277 20.20 17.83 17.73
C LYS A 277 20.54 19.30 17.54
N GLU A 278 21.73 19.68 17.98
CA GLU A 278 22.29 20.99 17.69
C GLU A 278 22.75 21.05 16.22
N ASN A 279 22.57 22.20 15.56
CA ASN A 279 23.04 22.47 14.19
C ASN A 279 22.41 21.64 13.06
N ILE A 280 21.18 21.11 13.22
CA ILE A 280 20.44 20.48 12.13
C ILE A 280 19.45 21.44 11.44
N GLU A 281 19.36 21.37 10.11
CA GLU A 281 18.35 22.08 9.33
C GLU A 281 16.94 21.56 9.70
N LYS A 282 16.12 22.40 10.32
CA LYS A 282 14.77 22.03 10.77
C LYS A 282 13.83 21.80 9.57
N VAL A 283 12.96 20.79 9.68
CA VAL A 283 11.95 20.52 8.64
C VAL A 283 10.62 21.18 8.98
N TYR A 284 10.26 22.20 8.22
CA TYR A 284 8.98 22.89 8.32
C TYR A 284 7.95 22.33 7.34
N SER A 285 6.67 22.63 7.57
CA SER A 285 5.56 22.23 6.69
C SER A 285 4.65 23.40 6.39
N HIS A 286 4.14 23.46 5.16
CA HIS A 286 3.05 24.37 4.80
C HIS A 286 1.76 23.92 5.49
N THR A 287 1.20 24.79 6.34
CA THR A 287 -0.02 24.53 7.10
C THR A 287 -1.24 25.25 6.53
N ASN A 288 -1.07 26.26 5.67
CA ASN A 288 -2.18 26.96 5.03
C ASN A 288 -2.90 26.03 4.02
N PRO A 289 -4.24 25.83 4.13
CA PRO A 289 -5.01 24.95 3.24
C PRO A 289 -4.86 25.27 1.75
N PHE A 290 -4.82 26.55 1.36
CA PHE A 290 -4.71 26.96 -0.04
C PHE A 290 -3.34 26.62 -0.61
N ILE A 291 -2.28 26.87 0.15
CA ILE A 291 -0.91 26.51 -0.24
C ILE A 291 -0.79 24.99 -0.38
N ARG A 292 -1.34 24.22 0.56
CA ARG A 292 -1.33 22.76 0.51
C ARG A 292 -2.13 22.23 -0.68
N ASN A 293 -3.29 22.82 -0.97
CA ASN A 293 -4.09 22.49 -2.16
C ASN A 293 -3.30 22.78 -3.45
N PHE A 294 -2.62 23.92 -3.53
CA PHE A 294 -1.75 24.28 -4.64
C PHE A 294 -0.62 23.28 -4.84
N ILE A 295 0.13 22.95 -3.77
CA ILE A 295 1.17 21.91 -3.80
C ILE A 295 0.58 20.58 -4.27
N ARG A 296 -0.63 20.22 -3.84
CA ARG A 296 -1.28 18.96 -4.23
C ARG A 296 -1.53 18.85 -5.73
N ARG A 297 -1.74 19.96 -6.44
CA ARG A 297 -1.90 19.99 -7.91
C ARG A 297 -0.62 19.53 -8.63
N SER A 298 0.55 19.73 -8.01
CA SER A 298 1.86 19.27 -8.54
C SER A 298 2.15 17.78 -8.32
N ILE A 299 1.40 17.11 -7.44
CA ILE A 299 1.67 15.71 -7.07
C ILE A 299 1.19 14.79 -8.20
N LYS A 300 2.14 14.31 -9.01
CA LYS A 300 1.93 13.32 -10.07
C LYS A 300 2.61 12.00 -9.70
N GLY A 301 1.81 10.92 -9.63
CA GLY A 301 2.29 9.57 -9.30
C GLY A 301 3.18 8.93 -10.39
N GLY A 302 3.45 7.64 -10.24
CA GLY A 302 4.23 6.85 -11.20
C GLY A 302 3.62 6.78 -12.60
N ARG A 303 4.48 6.67 -13.62
CA ARG A 303 4.07 6.51 -15.01
C ARG A 303 3.65 5.06 -15.27
N VAL A 304 2.47 4.84 -15.84
CA VAL A 304 2.01 3.48 -16.21
C VAL A 304 1.46 3.52 -17.63
N SER A 305 1.93 2.63 -18.50
CA SER A 305 1.46 2.59 -19.88
C SER A 305 1.83 1.28 -20.56
N ALA A 306 0.93 0.80 -21.41
CA ALA A 306 1.16 -0.33 -22.32
C ALA A 306 1.21 0.22 -23.75
N ASN A 307 2.42 0.41 -24.27
CA ASN A 307 2.68 1.20 -25.48
C ASN A 307 2.60 0.36 -26.76
N ARG A 308 3.05 -0.90 -26.69
CA ARG A 308 3.01 -1.86 -27.81
C ARG A 308 2.10 -3.03 -27.44
N LYS A 309 1.37 -3.57 -28.42
CA LYS A 309 0.40 -4.65 -28.19
C LYS A 309 1.08 -5.93 -27.68
N SER A 310 2.16 -6.33 -28.33
CA SER A 310 2.84 -7.59 -28.03
C SER A 310 4.34 -7.53 -28.31
N PHE A 311 5.05 -8.52 -27.77
CA PHE A 311 6.40 -8.89 -28.12
C PHE A 311 6.44 -10.39 -28.41
N GLU A 312 7.12 -10.78 -29.47
CA GLU A 312 7.37 -12.17 -29.80
C GLU A 312 8.83 -12.33 -30.22
N THR A 313 9.47 -13.38 -29.71
CA THR A 313 10.85 -13.68 -30.06
C THR A 313 10.97 -14.17 -31.50
N ASN A 314 12.11 -13.88 -32.14
CA ASN A 314 12.40 -14.30 -33.51
C ASN A 314 12.56 -15.83 -33.69
N LYS A 315 12.54 -16.59 -32.59
CA LYS A 315 12.72 -18.04 -32.53
C LYS A 315 11.52 -18.75 -31.92
N MET A 316 10.32 -18.17 -32.00
CA MET A 316 9.13 -18.73 -31.37
C MET A 316 8.82 -20.13 -31.91
N ASP A 317 8.86 -20.31 -33.24
CA ASP A 317 8.63 -21.61 -33.88
C ASP A 317 9.61 -22.68 -33.40
N GLU A 318 10.89 -22.34 -33.27
CA GLU A 318 11.92 -23.26 -32.79
C GLU A 318 11.66 -23.69 -31.33
N ILE A 319 11.30 -22.73 -30.47
CA ILE A 319 10.91 -23.01 -29.09
C ILE A 319 9.67 -23.89 -29.04
N CYS A 320 8.63 -23.57 -29.81
CA CYS A 320 7.40 -24.35 -29.89
C CYS A 320 7.65 -25.78 -30.40
N ASN A 321 8.53 -25.96 -31.38
CA ASN A 321 8.88 -27.28 -31.91
C ASN A 321 9.58 -28.14 -30.84
N VAL A 322 10.55 -27.57 -30.12
CA VAL A 322 11.23 -28.23 -29.00
C VAL A 322 10.24 -28.58 -27.87
N SER A 323 9.28 -27.70 -27.60
CA SER A 323 8.21 -27.97 -26.63
C SER A 323 7.24 -29.06 -27.07
N LYS A 324 6.83 -29.08 -28.35
CA LYS A 324 5.95 -30.13 -28.90
C LYS A 324 6.63 -31.50 -28.87
N GLU A 325 7.90 -31.57 -29.26
CA GLU A 325 8.70 -32.81 -29.18
C GLU A 325 8.74 -33.35 -27.74
N TYR A 326 8.89 -32.46 -26.75
CA TYR A 326 8.86 -32.84 -25.33
C TYR A 326 7.49 -33.36 -24.87
N ILE A 327 6.40 -32.66 -25.21
CA ILE A 327 5.04 -33.02 -24.80
C ILE A 327 4.60 -34.35 -25.42
N SER A 328 5.11 -34.69 -26.61
CA SER A 328 4.79 -35.93 -27.33
C SER A 328 5.39 -37.22 -26.73
N GLN A 329 6.12 -37.16 -25.60
CA GLN A 329 6.79 -38.32 -25.00
C GLN A 329 5.99 -38.94 -23.82
N THR A 330 6.02 -40.28 -23.70
CA THR A 330 5.34 -41.06 -22.65
C THR A 330 5.92 -40.87 -21.24
N GLU A 331 5.10 -41.07 -20.19
CA GLU A 331 5.45 -40.87 -18.78
C GLU A 331 6.74 -41.61 -18.32
N MET A 332 7.04 -42.79 -18.89
CA MET A 332 8.23 -43.59 -18.55
C MET A 332 9.59 -42.96 -18.93
N GLN A 333 9.65 -41.97 -19.85
CA GLN A 333 10.90 -41.33 -20.30
C GLN A 333 11.21 -39.97 -19.62
N ALA A 334 10.31 -39.50 -18.76
CA ALA A 334 10.15 -38.07 -18.42
C ALA A 334 11.42 -37.36 -17.88
N GLN A 335 12.27 -38.02 -17.08
CA GLN A 335 13.35 -37.31 -16.36
C GLN A 335 14.62 -37.09 -17.20
N LYS A 336 15.00 -38.07 -18.05
CA LYS A 336 16.12 -37.92 -19.01
C LYS A 336 15.72 -36.94 -20.13
N THR A 337 14.46 -36.99 -20.54
CA THR A 337 13.88 -36.08 -21.52
C THR A 337 13.79 -34.65 -21.00
N LYS A 338 13.40 -34.42 -19.73
CA LYS A 338 13.34 -33.06 -19.16
C LYS A 338 14.69 -32.36 -19.15
N ARG A 339 15.77 -33.08 -18.82
CA ARG A 339 17.13 -32.54 -18.88
C ARG A 339 17.55 -32.18 -20.31
N ARG A 340 17.23 -33.05 -21.27
CA ARG A 340 17.47 -32.80 -22.71
C ARG A 340 16.70 -31.57 -23.20
N PHE A 341 15.41 -31.49 -22.88
CA PHE A 341 14.55 -30.35 -23.21
C PHE A 341 15.10 -29.03 -22.66
N ILE A 342 15.45 -28.97 -21.37
CA ILE A 342 16.06 -27.79 -20.75
C ILE A 342 17.36 -27.41 -21.47
N ARG A 343 18.21 -28.39 -21.78
CA ARG A 343 19.48 -28.15 -22.49
C ARG A 343 19.23 -27.61 -23.90
N ASP A 344 18.26 -28.16 -24.61
CA ASP A 344 17.98 -27.79 -25.98
C ASP A 344 17.35 -26.37 -26.03
N LEU A 345 16.45 -26.03 -25.09
CA LEU A 345 15.98 -24.65 -24.91
C LEU A 345 17.09 -23.65 -24.59
N LYS A 346 18.06 -24.02 -23.73
CA LYS A 346 19.20 -23.15 -23.39
C LYS A 346 20.08 -22.80 -24.59
N LYS A 347 20.12 -23.66 -25.61
CA LYS A 347 20.92 -23.44 -26.83
C LYS A 347 20.28 -22.45 -27.80
N ILE A 348 18.98 -22.18 -27.67
CA ILE A 348 18.27 -21.28 -28.57
C ILE A 348 18.68 -19.84 -28.25
N GLU A 349 19.53 -19.27 -29.09
CA GLU A 349 19.84 -17.85 -29.05
C GLU A 349 18.71 -17.04 -29.69
N CYS A 350 17.87 -16.46 -28.83
CA CYS A 350 16.64 -15.80 -29.21
C CYS A 350 16.61 -14.33 -28.76
N THR A 351 15.83 -13.50 -29.44
CA THR A 351 15.57 -12.13 -28.99
C THR A 351 14.74 -12.17 -27.71
N LYS A 352 15.11 -11.33 -26.74
CA LYS A 352 14.44 -11.24 -25.44
C LYS A 352 14.11 -9.80 -25.11
N LEU A 353 12.98 -9.61 -24.45
CA LEU A 353 12.63 -8.37 -23.80
C LEU A 353 13.03 -8.47 -22.31
N MET A 354 13.74 -7.46 -21.84
CA MET A 354 14.27 -7.37 -20.48
C MET A 354 13.29 -6.58 -19.63
N ALA A 355 12.94 -7.12 -18.47
CA ALA A 355 12.09 -6.46 -17.49
C ALA A 355 12.99 -5.65 -16.55
N PHE A 356 13.42 -4.48 -17.04
CA PHE A 356 14.20 -3.54 -16.22
C PHE A 356 13.33 -3.03 -15.07
N ASP A 357 13.85 -3.07 -13.85
CA ASP A 357 13.19 -2.59 -12.63
C ASP A 357 14.19 -1.74 -11.82
N SER A 358 13.79 -0.52 -11.44
CA SER A 358 14.63 0.39 -10.66
C SER A 358 14.66 -0.02 -9.19
N ASN A 359 15.86 -0.13 -8.62
CA ASN A 359 16.03 -0.55 -7.22
C ASN A 359 15.43 0.48 -6.25
N SER A 360 14.33 0.10 -5.59
CA SER A 360 13.67 0.91 -4.55
C SER A 360 13.51 2.38 -4.98
N LEU A 361 12.85 2.63 -6.12
CA LEU A 361 12.84 3.92 -6.81
C LEU A 361 12.60 5.14 -5.89
N TYR A 362 11.59 5.08 -5.02
CA TYR A 362 11.29 6.19 -4.11
C TYR A 362 12.34 6.37 -3.02
N ALA A 363 12.89 5.27 -2.48
CA ALA A 363 13.99 5.33 -1.53
C ALA A 363 15.27 5.90 -2.17
N SER A 364 15.51 5.57 -3.44
CA SER A 364 16.58 6.18 -4.24
C SER A 364 16.39 7.70 -4.32
N ALA A 365 15.22 8.17 -4.74
CA ALA A 365 14.92 9.60 -4.80
C ALA A 365 15.09 10.32 -3.44
N MET A 366 14.72 9.67 -2.33
CA MET A 366 14.84 10.23 -0.98
C MET A 366 16.27 10.29 -0.43
N SER A 367 17.22 9.53 -1.00
CA SER A 367 18.58 9.41 -0.47
C SER A 367 19.69 9.86 -1.43
N ASP A 368 19.33 10.13 -2.68
CA ASP A 368 20.23 10.59 -3.72
C ASP A 368 20.73 12.01 -3.44
N LEU A 369 22.05 12.19 -3.44
CA LEU A 369 22.69 13.50 -3.19
C LEU A 369 22.43 14.51 -4.31
N ASP A 370 22.09 14.04 -5.52
CA ASP A 370 21.72 14.92 -6.64
C ASP A 370 20.25 15.40 -6.58
N SER A 371 19.51 15.01 -5.54
CA SER A 371 18.11 15.37 -5.33
C SER A 371 17.97 16.60 -4.43
N GLU A 372 17.43 17.66 -5.01
CA GLU A 372 17.16 18.93 -4.32
C GLU A 372 15.82 18.91 -3.59
N TYR A 373 15.81 19.34 -2.33
CA TYR A 373 14.61 19.43 -1.51
C TYR A 373 14.42 20.85 -0.97
N PRO A 374 13.28 21.51 -1.26
CA PRO A 374 13.03 22.88 -0.79
C PRO A 374 12.85 22.97 0.72
N ARG A 375 13.34 24.06 1.32
CA ARG A 375 13.02 24.45 2.69
C ARG A 375 11.72 25.26 2.71
N ALA A 376 10.73 24.84 3.50
CA ALA A 376 9.39 25.43 3.43
C ALA A 376 9.38 26.91 3.83
N GLU A 377 10.22 27.29 4.78
CA GLU A 377 10.39 28.63 5.35
C GLU A 377 11.05 29.63 4.40
N SER A 378 11.76 29.16 3.37
CA SER A 378 12.31 30.00 2.29
C SER A 378 11.30 30.21 1.15
N GLY A 379 10.09 29.66 1.29
CA GLY A 379 9.03 29.72 0.30
C GLY A 379 8.38 31.10 0.23
N ARG A 380 8.35 31.67 -0.97
CA ARG A 380 7.65 32.94 -1.28
C ARG A 380 6.78 32.79 -2.53
N PRO A 381 5.79 33.67 -2.74
CA PRO A 381 5.08 33.71 -4.01
C PRO A 381 6.04 34.05 -5.17
N PHE A 382 5.79 33.42 -6.32
CA PHE A 382 6.39 33.81 -7.59
C PHE A 382 5.92 35.22 -7.99
N LEU A 383 6.84 36.06 -8.47
CA LEU A 383 6.54 37.43 -8.90
C LEU A 383 6.44 37.50 -10.44
N PRO A 384 5.42 38.15 -11.02
CA PRO A 384 5.27 38.25 -12.48
C PRO A 384 6.47 38.85 -13.21
N GLU A 385 7.23 39.74 -12.55
CA GLU A 385 8.42 40.39 -13.09
C GLU A 385 9.55 39.36 -13.36
N GLU A 386 9.54 38.23 -12.65
CA GLU A 386 10.53 37.15 -12.77
C GLU A 386 10.23 36.19 -13.94
N GLU A 387 9.05 36.26 -14.57
CA GLU A 387 8.60 35.32 -15.61
C GLU A 387 9.63 35.18 -16.74
N LYS A 388 10.04 36.30 -17.31
CA LYS A 388 10.96 36.32 -18.45
C LYS A 388 12.30 35.67 -18.10
N GLU A 389 12.80 35.92 -16.89
CA GLU A 389 14.05 35.34 -16.43
C GLU A 389 13.89 33.84 -16.16
N PHE A 390 12.85 33.43 -15.44
CA PHE A 390 12.63 32.03 -15.09
C PHE A 390 12.40 31.17 -16.34
N VAL A 391 11.58 31.63 -17.29
CA VAL A 391 11.38 30.95 -18.58
C VAL A 391 12.72 30.79 -19.32
N LYS A 392 13.58 31.80 -19.31
CA LYS A 392 14.93 31.74 -19.90
C LYS A 392 15.83 30.73 -19.15
N LEU A 393 15.81 30.72 -17.82
CA LEU A 393 16.60 29.81 -17.00
C LEU A 393 16.17 28.35 -17.18
N PHE A 394 14.86 28.07 -17.20
CA PHE A 394 14.34 26.72 -17.44
C PHE A 394 14.72 26.21 -18.82
N ASN A 395 14.43 26.99 -19.88
CA ASN A 395 14.76 26.59 -21.25
C ASN A 395 16.27 26.43 -21.50
N LYS A 396 17.12 27.10 -20.70
CA LYS A 396 18.58 26.94 -20.74
C LYS A 396 19.11 25.84 -19.82
N GLN A 397 18.26 25.13 -19.08
CA GLN A 397 18.66 24.14 -18.06
C GLN A 397 19.54 24.72 -16.93
N LYS A 398 19.36 26.01 -16.58
CA LYS A 398 20.17 26.75 -15.60
C LYS A 398 19.40 27.23 -14.36
N PHE A 399 18.18 26.74 -14.16
CA PHE A 399 17.37 27.14 -12.99
C PHE A 399 17.90 26.55 -11.68
N ARG A 400 18.46 25.33 -11.74
CA ARG A 400 18.97 24.61 -10.57
C ARG A 400 20.26 25.27 -10.06
N PRO A 401 20.50 25.29 -8.73
CA PRO A 401 19.80 24.50 -7.71
C PRO A 401 18.51 25.09 -7.15
N ARG A 402 18.04 26.27 -7.59
CA ARG A 402 16.77 26.84 -7.09
C ARG A 402 15.59 25.88 -7.33
N THR A 403 14.65 25.81 -6.38
CA THR A 403 13.46 24.96 -6.49
C THR A 403 12.17 25.78 -6.48
N ALA A 404 11.13 25.26 -7.13
CA ALA A 404 9.84 25.93 -7.22
C ALA A 404 8.72 24.93 -7.48
N ILE A 405 7.48 25.34 -7.22
CA ILE A 405 6.26 24.68 -7.70
C ILE A 405 5.46 25.74 -8.45
N LEU A 406 5.32 25.57 -9.76
CA LEU A 406 4.84 26.63 -10.67
C LEU A 406 3.70 26.14 -11.55
N THR A 407 2.75 27.01 -11.82
CA THR A 407 1.79 26.85 -12.91
C THR A 407 2.46 27.27 -14.22
N VAL A 408 2.59 26.34 -15.16
CA VAL A 408 3.40 26.53 -16.37
C VAL A 408 2.65 26.17 -17.65
N TRP A 409 2.93 26.93 -18.70
CA TRP A 409 2.60 26.59 -20.08
C TRP A 409 3.85 26.08 -20.79
N PHE A 410 3.73 24.97 -21.49
CA PHE A 410 4.87 24.35 -22.17
C PHE A 410 4.42 23.55 -23.40
N ASP A 411 5.33 23.36 -24.34
CA ASP A 411 5.12 22.55 -25.53
C ASP A 411 5.97 21.28 -25.48
N TYR A 412 5.37 20.14 -25.83
CA TYR A 412 6.10 18.95 -26.21
C TYR A 412 6.34 18.89 -27.73
N PRO A 413 7.48 18.36 -28.19
CA PRO A 413 7.69 18.08 -29.61
C PRO A 413 6.59 17.19 -30.19
N LYS A 414 6.14 17.51 -31.41
CA LYS A 414 5.16 16.68 -32.13
C LYS A 414 5.68 15.27 -32.44
N THR A 415 7.00 15.08 -32.45
CA THR A 415 7.68 13.79 -32.68
C THR A 415 7.90 12.96 -31.42
N MET A 416 7.54 13.47 -30.23
CA MET A 416 7.78 12.78 -28.97
C MET A 416 6.87 11.55 -28.84
N PHE A 417 7.48 10.37 -28.71
CA PHE A 417 6.83 9.07 -28.50
C PHE A 417 6.45 8.82 -27.04
N PHE A 418 7.13 9.43 -26.08
CA PHE A 418 6.91 9.17 -24.66
C PHE A 418 7.10 10.45 -23.85
N GLN A 419 6.18 10.85 -22.96
CA GLN A 419 6.41 12.07 -22.17
C GLN A 419 7.22 11.81 -20.90
N PRO A 420 8.07 12.77 -20.50
CA PRO A 420 8.81 12.72 -19.24
C PRO A 420 7.89 12.82 -18.01
N ILE A 421 6.71 13.43 -18.10
CA ILE A 421 5.76 13.56 -16.97
C ILE A 421 4.44 12.89 -17.35
N PRO A 422 3.84 12.06 -16.46
CA PRO A 422 2.54 11.45 -16.74
C PRO A 422 1.42 12.49 -16.69
N ALA A 423 0.51 12.44 -17.67
CA ALA A 423 -0.71 13.23 -17.68
C ALA A 423 -1.94 12.34 -17.48
N LYS A 424 -2.87 12.80 -16.64
CA LYS A 424 -4.17 12.18 -16.39
C LYS A 424 -5.26 13.21 -16.57
N ASP A 425 -6.24 12.87 -17.39
CA ASP A 425 -7.42 13.71 -17.61
C ASP A 425 -8.61 13.09 -16.91
N LYS A 426 -9.34 13.90 -16.13
CA LYS A 426 -10.68 13.54 -15.69
C LYS A 426 -11.60 13.51 -16.89
N ILE A 427 -12.31 12.41 -17.07
CA ILE A 427 -13.40 12.31 -18.02
C ILE A 427 -14.67 11.98 -17.26
N THR A 428 -15.77 12.60 -17.68
CA THR A 428 -17.10 12.32 -17.14
C THR A 428 -17.87 11.52 -18.18
N PHE A 429 -18.54 10.46 -17.74
CA PHE A 429 -19.43 9.65 -18.55
C PHE A 429 -20.70 9.37 -17.76
N THR A 430 -21.75 8.87 -18.40
CA THR A 430 -22.99 8.46 -17.73
C THR A 430 -23.06 6.94 -17.76
N ASN A 431 -23.23 6.30 -16.61
CA ASN A 431 -23.40 4.84 -16.54
C ASN A 431 -24.81 4.42 -16.99
N LYS A 432 -25.08 3.10 -17.07
CA LYS A 432 -26.39 2.59 -17.51
C LYS A 432 -27.57 2.95 -16.59
N GLU A 433 -27.30 3.31 -15.34
CA GLU A 433 -28.32 3.79 -14.40
C GLU A 433 -28.61 5.29 -14.58
N GLY A 434 -28.03 5.95 -15.59
CA GLY A 434 -28.17 7.39 -15.82
C GLY A 434 -27.32 8.25 -14.89
N LYS A 435 -26.43 7.66 -14.10
CA LYS A 435 -25.58 8.35 -13.13
C LYS A 435 -24.32 8.86 -13.81
N LYS A 436 -24.01 10.15 -13.64
CA LYS A 436 -22.74 10.72 -14.10
C LYS A 436 -21.60 10.22 -13.21
N GLU A 437 -20.66 9.53 -13.82
CA GLU A 437 -19.43 9.02 -13.21
C GLU A 437 -18.23 9.75 -13.80
N THR A 438 -17.14 9.79 -13.03
CA THR A 438 -15.91 10.48 -13.45
C THR A 438 -14.73 9.52 -13.29
N GLY A 439 -14.03 9.22 -14.37
CA GLY A 439 -12.81 8.40 -14.37
C GLY A 439 -11.59 9.22 -14.80
N ASN A 440 -10.37 8.72 -14.58
CA ASN A 440 -9.17 9.36 -15.11
C ASN A 440 -8.56 8.53 -16.25
N LYS A 441 -8.34 9.14 -17.43
CA LYS A 441 -7.65 8.51 -18.55
C LYS A 441 -6.19 8.95 -18.59
N ILE A 442 -5.26 8.01 -18.76
CA ILE A 442 -3.86 8.33 -19.03
C ILE A 442 -3.78 8.87 -20.45
N ARG A 443 -3.22 10.08 -20.62
CA ARG A 443 -3.03 10.68 -21.94
C ARG A 443 -1.56 10.96 -22.21
N PHE A 444 -1.21 10.76 -23.48
CA PHE A 444 0.04 11.25 -24.02
C PHE A 444 -0.28 12.55 -24.76
N ARG A 445 0.29 13.67 -24.33
CA ARG A 445 0.09 15.00 -24.92
C ARG A 445 1.30 15.40 -25.78
N ASN A 446 1.04 15.93 -26.97
CA ASN A 446 2.05 16.53 -27.85
C ASN A 446 1.61 17.98 -28.16
N GLY A 447 2.54 18.90 -28.37
CA GLY A 447 2.24 20.33 -28.47
C GLY A 447 1.87 20.95 -27.12
N PHE A 448 0.96 21.93 -27.13
CA PHE A 448 0.68 22.80 -26.00
C PHE A 448 0.08 22.05 -24.81
N CYS A 449 0.64 22.32 -23.64
CA CYS A 449 0.24 21.78 -22.36
C CYS A 449 0.27 22.87 -21.29
N HIS A 450 -0.57 22.69 -20.28
CA HIS A 450 -0.56 23.49 -19.06
C HIS A 450 -0.77 22.59 -17.85
N ASP A 451 0.02 22.79 -16.80
CA ASP A 451 -0.09 22.07 -15.53
C ASP A 451 0.62 22.82 -14.39
N VAL A 452 0.39 22.38 -13.15
CA VAL A 452 1.20 22.77 -11.98
C VAL A 452 2.29 21.73 -11.79
N LEU A 453 3.55 22.14 -11.81
CA LEU A 453 4.71 21.24 -11.80
C LEU A 453 5.78 21.73 -10.85
N THR A 454 6.56 20.79 -10.31
CA THR A 454 7.80 21.15 -9.60
C THR A 454 8.87 21.61 -10.60
N SER A 455 9.85 22.39 -10.16
CA SER A 455 11.00 22.81 -10.97
C SER A 455 11.76 21.62 -11.54
N VAL A 456 11.81 20.49 -10.82
CA VAL A 456 12.42 19.23 -11.29
C VAL A 456 11.65 18.68 -12.49
N ASP A 457 10.31 18.62 -12.40
CA ASP A 457 9.48 18.14 -13.51
C ASP A 457 9.58 19.06 -14.74
N ILE A 458 9.65 20.38 -14.53
CA ILE A 458 9.84 21.37 -15.60
C ILE A 458 11.20 21.18 -16.28
N GLN A 459 12.28 20.96 -15.53
CA GLN A 459 13.60 20.68 -16.07
C GLN A 459 13.62 19.37 -16.88
N GLU A 460 12.95 18.33 -16.40
CA GLU A 460 12.85 17.06 -17.12
C GLU A 460 12.05 17.18 -18.42
N ILE A 461 11.04 18.06 -18.48
CA ILE A 461 10.33 18.42 -19.73
C ILE A 461 11.30 19.02 -20.74
N VAL A 462 12.05 20.05 -20.35
CA VAL A 462 12.98 20.74 -21.26
C VAL A 462 14.10 19.80 -21.70
N LYS A 463 14.63 18.99 -20.78
CA LYS A 463 15.71 18.02 -21.06
C LYS A 463 15.26 16.95 -22.06
N ALA A 464 13.99 16.57 -22.03
CA ALA A 464 13.39 15.67 -23.01
C ALA A 464 13.10 16.35 -24.37
N GLY A 465 13.35 17.66 -24.52
CA GLY A 465 13.14 18.43 -25.74
C GLY A 465 11.88 19.31 -25.76
N GLY A 466 11.16 19.40 -24.63
CA GLY A 466 10.06 20.34 -24.47
C GLY A 466 10.54 21.78 -24.34
N ARG A 467 9.60 22.74 -24.42
CA ARG A 467 9.89 24.17 -24.29
C ARG A 467 8.91 24.81 -23.31
N ILE A 468 9.42 25.57 -22.35
CA ILE A 468 8.59 26.39 -21.46
C ILE A 468 8.21 27.67 -22.20
N ILE A 469 6.92 27.97 -22.20
CA ILE A 469 6.33 29.10 -22.91
C ILE A 469 6.08 30.24 -21.94
N ARG A 470 5.40 29.95 -20.81
CA ARG A 470 5.02 30.94 -19.80
C ARG A 470 4.95 30.33 -18.41
N ILE A 471 5.08 31.18 -17.39
CA ILE A 471 4.89 30.84 -15.98
C ILE A 471 3.83 31.80 -15.45
N LEU A 472 2.78 31.28 -14.84
CA LEU A 472 1.61 32.08 -14.44
C LEU A 472 1.65 32.48 -12.96
N ASP A 473 1.89 31.50 -12.09
CA ASP A 473 2.00 31.69 -10.65
C ASP A 473 2.83 30.57 -10.03
N GLY A 474 3.04 30.65 -8.72
CA GLY A 474 3.49 29.53 -7.93
C GLY A 474 4.26 29.91 -6.68
N ILE A 475 5.00 28.95 -6.15
CA ILE A 475 5.82 29.08 -4.95
C ILE A 475 7.28 28.89 -5.37
N VAL A 476 8.13 29.85 -5.03
CA VAL A 476 9.58 29.79 -5.23
C VAL A 476 10.23 29.57 -3.88
N TYR A 477 11.18 28.65 -3.81
CA TYR A 477 11.98 28.38 -2.62
C TYR A 477 13.40 28.88 -2.87
N GLU A 478 13.85 29.81 -2.05
CA GLU A 478 15.19 30.39 -2.19
C GLU A 478 16.30 29.50 -1.64
N GLU A 479 15.95 28.62 -0.70
CA GLU A 479 16.87 27.70 -0.05
C GLU A 479 16.39 26.26 -0.17
N ASN A 480 17.34 25.36 -0.42
CA ASN A 480 17.15 23.93 -0.29
C ASN A 480 17.93 23.41 0.92
N PHE A 481 17.59 22.21 1.37
CA PHE A 481 18.44 21.46 2.29
C PHE A 481 19.78 21.13 1.62
N GLU A 482 20.87 21.19 2.37
CA GLU A 482 22.21 20.84 1.89
C GLU A 482 22.28 19.34 1.55
N THR A 483 21.63 18.52 2.37
CA THR A 483 21.48 17.09 2.14
C THR A 483 20.01 16.68 2.16
N PRO A 484 19.59 15.66 1.39
CA PRO A 484 18.20 15.22 1.41
C PRO A 484 17.74 14.85 2.83
N PRO A 485 16.64 15.43 3.34
CA PRO A 485 16.26 15.28 4.75
C PRO A 485 15.83 13.84 5.13
N TYR A 486 15.55 12.99 4.14
CA TYR A 486 15.21 11.59 4.34
C TYR A 486 16.42 10.64 4.32
N ARG A 487 17.58 11.12 3.87
CA ARG A 487 18.69 10.29 3.42
C ARG A 487 19.14 9.27 4.46
N ASP A 488 19.54 9.73 5.63
CA ASP A 488 20.16 8.87 6.63
C ASP A 488 19.18 7.81 7.14
N HIS A 489 17.92 8.20 7.36
CA HIS A 489 16.87 7.27 7.71
C HIS A 489 16.71 6.16 6.66
N ILE A 490 16.68 6.52 5.37
CA ILE A 490 16.55 5.55 4.28
C ILE A 490 17.78 4.63 4.16
N LEU A 491 18.99 5.14 4.41
CA LEU A 491 20.21 4.32 4.40
C LEU A 491 20.26 3.36 5.59
N ILE A 492 19.87 3.80 6.79
CA ILE A 492 19.74 2.94 7.98
C ILE A 492 18.78 1.78 7.68
N LEU A 493 17.60 2.07 7.14
CA LEU A 493 16.63 1.02 6.77
C LEU A 493 17.18 0.05 5.72
N ARG A 494 17.94 0.56 4.74
CA ARG A 494 18.58 -0.28 3.71
C ARG A 494 19.61 -1.23 4.31
N ASP A 495 20.46 -0.73 5.19
CA ASP A 495 21.56 -1.49 5.75
C ASP A 495 21.04 -2.55 6.74
N LEU A 496 20.02 -2.20 7.54
CA LEU A 496 19.27 -3.15 8.37
C LEU A 496 18.56 -4.22 7.53
N ARG A 497 17.94 -3.83 6.41
CA ARG A 497 17.33 -4.80 5.49
C ARG A 497 18.36 -5.81 4.98
N ASN A 498 19.56 -5.33 4.62
CA ASN A 498 20.64 -6.19 4.14
C ASN A 498 21.20 -7.09 5.25
N LYS A 499 21.29 -6.59 6.50
CA LYS A 499 21.60 -7.39 7.69
C LYS A 499 20.58 -8.51 7.87
N TYR A 500 19.29 -8.18 7.93
CA TYR A 500 18.22 -9.17 8.13
C TYR A 500 18.15 -10.21 7.01
N LYS A 501 18.44 -9.84 5.76
CA LYS A 501 18.56 -10.82 4.66
C LYS A 501 19.70 -11.82 4.88
N ARG A 502 20.86 -11.38 5.38
CA ARG A 502 21.99 -12.26 5.69
C ARG A 502 21.69 -13.19 6.86
N GLU A 503 20.92 -12.72 7.82
CA GLU A 503 20.48 -13.47 9.01
C GLU A 503 19.27 -14.38 8.74
N GLY A 504 18.70 -14.37 7.53
CA GLY A 504 17.47 -15.12 7.22
C GLY A 504 16.20 -14.59 7.91
N ASN A 505 16.23 -13.37 8.45
CA ASN A 505 15.09 -12.70 9.07
C ASN A 505 14.20 -12.03 8.00
N ILE A 506 13.28 -12.81 7.43
CA ILE A 506 12.40 -12.37 6.34
C ILE A 506 11.48 -11.23 6.80
N VAL A 507 10.87 -11.33 7.99
CA VAL A 507 9.99 -10.29 8.55
C VAL A 507 10.74 -8.97 8.73
N GLY A 508 11.94 -9.00 9.31
CA GLY A 508 12.77 -7.82 9.46
C GLY A 508 13.08 -7.18 8.10
N SER A 509 13.48 -7.98 7.11
CA SER A 509 13.74 -7.50 5.75
C SER A 509 12.50 -6.89 5.07
N ASN A 510 11.33 -7.52 5.22
CA ASN A 510 10.07 -7.03 4.65
C ASN A 510 9.61 -5.74 5.34
N CYS A 511 9.70 -5.69 6.67
CA CYS A 511 9.41 -4.50 7.46
C CYS A 511 10.26 -3.31 7.01
N MET A 512 11.58 -3.47 6.90
CA MET A 512 12.47 -2.39 6.46
C MET A 512 12.14 -1.90 5.04
N LYS A 513 11.79 -2.83 4.13
CA LYS A 513 11.33 -2.48 2.78
C LYS A 513 10.05 -1.65 2.83
N LEU A 514 9.07 -2.05 3.66
CA LEU A 514 7.80 -1.37 3.79
C LEU A 514 7.96 0.04 4.37
N LEU A 515 8.76 0.21 5.43
CA LEU A 515 9.04 1.51 6.04
C LEU A 515 9.69 2.45 5.02
N GLY A 516 10.75 2.00 4.35
CA GLY A 516 11.47 2.82 3.35
C GLY A 516 10.58 3.24 2.18
N ASN A 517 9.70 2.35 1.70
CA ASN A 517 8.83 2.66 0.56
C ASN A 517 7.59 3.49 0.92
N SER A 518 7.16 3.50 2.18
CA SER A 518 5.89 4.12 2.56
C SER A 518 5.99 5.52 3.16
N LEU A 519 7.21 5.94 3.53
CA LEU A 519 7.49 7.24 4.14
C LEU A 519 6.95 8.42 3.31
N TYR A 520 7.33 8.50 2.03
CA TYR A 520 6.91 9.61 1.16
C TYR A 520 5.39 9.70 1.00
N GLY A 521 4.70 8.57 1.04
CA GLY A 521 3.26 8.48 0.89
C GLY A 521 2.52 9.22 2.01
N LYS A 522 3.08 9.18 3.22
CA LYS A 522 2.59 9.98 4.36
C LYS A 522 2.85 11.48 4.18
N SER A 523 3.96 11.87 3.57
CA SER A 523 4.24 13.29 3.29
C SER A 523 3.17 13.92 2.38
N ILE A 524 2.69 13.18 1.36
CA ILE A 524 1.68 13.64 0.39
C ILE A 524 0.23 13.31 0.75
N GLN A 525 -0.02 12.96 2.01
CA GLN A 525 -1.34 12.60 2.51
C GLN A 525 -2.35 13.73 2.27
N LYS A 526 -3.54 13.39 1.72
CA LYS A 526 -4.60 14.38 1.49
C LYS A 526 -5.13 14.91 2.83
N ASP A 527 -5.37 16.20 2.90
CA ASP A 527 -6.06 16.80 4.04
C ASP A 527 -7.50 16.28 4.12
N ILE A 528 -8.06 16.26 5.34
CA ILE A 528 -9.40 15.77 5.60
C ILE A 528 -10.32 16.99 5.75
N PHE A 529 -11.25 17.16 4.81
CA PHE A 529 -12.24 18.25 4.82
C PHE A 529 -13.61 17.81 5.35
N THR A 530 -13.64 16.68 6.06
CA THR A 530 -14.86 16.09 6.62
C THR A 530 -14.66 15.69 8.07
N THR A 531 -15.69 15.85 8.88
CA THR A 531 -15.73 15.33 10.26
C THR A 531 -16.75 14.21 10.35
N ARG A 532 -16.55 13.31 11.32
CA ARG A 532 -17.47 12.20 11.58
C ARG A 532 -18.01 12.32 12.99
N HIS A 533 -19.33 12.15 13.10
CA HIS A 533 -20.06 12.28 14.35
C HIS A 533 -20.87 11.03 14.65
N LEU A 534 -21.05 10.74 15.94
CA LEU A 534 -22.05 9.79 16.41
C LEU A 534 -23.28 10.58 16.86
N TRP A 535 -24.34 10.57 16.05
CA TRP A 535 -25.59 11.27 16.35
C TRP A 535 -26.71 10.27 16.61
N ASN A 536 -27.64 10.62 17.49
CA ASN A 536 -28.93 9.92 17.54
C ASN A 536 -29.87 10.49 16.46
N GLU A 537 -31.03 9.88 16.28
CA GLU A 537 -31.98 10.29 15.25
C GLU A 537 -32.43 11.75 15.40
N ALA A 538 -32.76 12.17 16.62
CA ALA A 538 -33.20 13.54 16.88
C ALA A 538 -32.10 14.58 16.57
N THR A 539 -30.84 14.29 16.94
CA THR A 539 -29.70 15.16 16.61
C THR A 539 -29.45 15.19 15.11
N LEU A 540 -29.55 14.05 14.42
CA LEU A 540 -29.41 14.00 12.96
C LEU A 540 -30.49 14.84 12.28
N GLN A 541 -31.76 14.66 12.65
CA GLN A 541 -32.87 15.44 12.08
C GLN A 541 -32.71 16.95 12.34
N ALA A 542 -32.31 17.34 13.55
CA ALA A 542 -32.13 18.74 13.92
C ALA A 542 -30.93 19.40 13.20
N ASN A 543 -29.93 18.64 12.77
CA ASN A 543 -28.71 19.13 12.12
C ASN A 543 -28.57 18.67 10.67
N PHE A 544 -29.65 18.17 10.06
CA PHE A 544 -29.60 17.68 8.67
C PHE A 544 -29.63 18.86 7.71
N ASP A 545 -28.52 19.08 7.01
CA ASP A 545 -28.38 20.13 6.00
C ASP A 545 -27.47 19.69 4.83
N SER A 546 -27.20 20.61 3.91
CA SER A 546 -26.36 20.37 2.73
C SER A 546 -24.90 20.00 3.03
N ARG A 547 -24.43 20.16 4.28
CA ARG A 547 -23.08 19.78 4.72
C ARG A 547 -23.00 18.29 5.06
N VAL A 548 -24.12 17.64 5.37
CA VAL A 548 -24.19 16.19 5.57
C VAL A 548 -23.89 15.50 4.24
N LYS A 549 -22.75 14.81 4.19
CA LYS A 549 -22.31 14.10 2.99
C LYS A 549 -22.88 12.69 2.94
N THR A 550 -22.81 11.97 4.06
CA THR A 550 -23.35 10.62 4.22
C THR A 550 -23.76 10.39 5.67
N TYR A 551 -24.77 9.54 5.89
CA TYR A 551 -25.11 9.03 7.21
C TYR A 551 -25.44 7.54 7.12
N GLU A 552 -25.00 6.75 8.10
CA GLU A 552 -25.22 5.30 8.15
C GLU A 552 -25.71 4.90 9.55
N LYS A 553 -26.81 4.14 9.64
CA LYS A 553 -27.34 3.62 10.92
C LYS A 553 -26.43 2.51 11.45
N ILE A 554 -25.98 2.63 12.70
CA ILE A 554 -25.12 1.64 13.37
C ILE A 554 -25.96 0.65 14.18
N ASN A 555 -26.80 1.20 15.05
CA ASN A 555 -27.71 0.51 15.96
C ASN A 555 -28.99 1.35 16.10
N ASP A 556 -29.92 0.93 16.94
CA ASP A 556 -31.21 1.60 17.10
C ASP A 556 -31.14 3.02 17.68
N THR A 557 -30.00 3.40 18.23
CA THR A 557 -29.82 4.68 18.91
C THR A 557 -28.80 5.61 18.24
N GLN A 558 -27.98 5.11 17.31
CA GLN A 558 -26.82 5.84 16.79
C GLN A 558 -26.63 5.70 15.27
N TYR A 559 -26.26 6.83 14.68
CA TYR A 559 -25.85 7.02 13.29
C TYR A 559 -24.40 7.52 13.27
N ILE A 560 -23.61 7.03 12.32
CA ILE A 560 -22.37 7.70 11.90
C ILE A 560 -22.74 8.71 10.83
N VAL A 561 -22.39 9.96 11.06
CA VAL A 561 -22.70 11.07 10.15
C VAL A 561 -21.39 11.72 9.73
N GLU A 562 -21.12 11.74 8.42
CA GLU A 562 -19.97 12.44 7.83
C GLU A 562 -20.44 13.81 7.32
N THR A 563 -19.89 14.88 7.89
CA THR A 563 -20.21 16.26 7.53
C THR A 563 -19.00 16.97 6.94
N ARG A 564 -19.21 17.89 5.99
CA ARG A 564 -18.15 18.78 5.50
C ARG A 564 -17.78 19.78 6.59
N ILE A 565 -16.49 20.06 6.73
CA ILE A 565 -16.01 21.15 7.58
C ILE A 565 -16.46 22.46 6.93
N GLU A 566 -17.06 23.37 7.69
CA GLU A 566 -17.35 24.72 7.19
C GLU A 566 -16.05 25.39 6.77
N GLU A 567 -16.01 25.93 5.56
CA GLU A 567 -15.06 27.00 5.18
C GLU A 567 -15.47 28.28 5.94
N LYS A 568 -15.48 28.25 7.28
CA LYS A 568 -15.36 29.51 8.02
C LYS A 568 -14.01 30.07 7.64
N GLU A 569 -13.98 31.38 7.35
CA GLU A 569 -12.77 32.15 7.08
C GLU A 569 -11.64 31.56 7.91
N ILE A 570 -10.65 30.95 7.25
CA ILE A 570 -9.55 30.27 7.93
C ILE A 570 -8.87 31.31 8.81
N THR A 571 -9.25 31.33 10.09
CA THR A 571 -8.58 32.15 11.08
C THR A 571 -7.30 31.42 11.47
N THR A 572 -6.31 32.15 11.99
CA THR A 572 -5.04 31.57 12.46
C THR A 572 -5.22 30.51 13.56
N GLU A 573 -6.42 30.39 14.14
CA GLU A 573 -6.77 29.44 15.19
C GLU A 573 -7.29 28.08 14.67
N ASP A 574 -7.63 27.94 13.38
CA ASP A 574 -8.21 26.71 12.76
C ASP A 574 -7.17 25.62 12.42
N SER A 575 -6.03 25.63 13.10
CA SER A 575 -4.88 24.69 13.00
C SER A 575 -5.20 23.20 13.23
N LYS A 576 -6.45 22.82 13.50
CA LYS A 576 -6.86 21.43 13.80
C LYS A 576 -7.20 20.60 12.56
N SER A 577 -7.45 21.21 11.40
CA SER A 577 -7.88 20.49 10.18
C SER A 577 -6.75 20.17 9.19
N THR A 578 -5.63 20.90 9.26
CA THR A 578 -4.51 20.78 8.31
C THR A 578 -3.46 19.81 8.81
N ARG A 579 -3.01 18.90 7.93
CA ARG A 579 -1.98 17.93 8.32
C ARG A 579 -0.63 18.62 8.45
N LEU A 580 0.11 18.26 9.49
CA LEU A 580 1.49 18.71 9.74
C LEU A 580 2.53 17.97 8.88
N THR A 581 2.12 17.32 7.79
CA THR A 581 3.03 16.56 6.92
C THR A 581 3.67 17.47 5.87
N PRO A 582 4.97 17.28 5.56
CA PRO A 582 5.69 18.13 4.60
C PRO A 582 5.37 17.73 3.15
N SER A 583 4.22 18.19 2.66
CA SER A 583 3.70 17.82 1.33
C SER A 583 4.58 18.27 0.17
N HIS A 584 5.26 19.41 0.30
CA HIS A 584 6.26 19.91 -0.65
C HIS A 584 7.40 18.90 -0.82
N LEU A 585 8.00 18.39 0.26
CA LEU A 585 9.02 17.35 0.19
C LEU A 585 8.51 16.10 -0.53
N GLY A 586 7.31 15.64 -0.18
CA GLY A 586 6.69 14.49 -0.84
C GLY A 586 6.44 14.69 -2.34
N SER A 587 6.13 15.91 -2.78
CA SER A 587 6.03 16.25 -4.20
C SER A 587 7.39 16.12 -4.90
N PHE A 588 8.46 16.64 -4.29
CA PHE A 588 9.82 16.54 -4.83
C PHE A 588 10.36 15.10 -4.84
N VAL A 589 10.00 14.24 -3.87
CA VAL A 589 10.32 12.80 -3.94
C VAL A 589 9.76 12.18 -5.22
N LEU A 590 8.50 12.49 -5.56
CA LEU A 590 7.88 11.98 -6.77
C LEU A 590 8.52 12.55 -8.04
N SER A 591 8.93 13.83 -8.06
CA SER A 591 9.62 14.40 -9.23
C SER A 591 11.02 13.83 -9.42
N HIS A 592 11.81 13.66 -8.36
CA HIS A 592 13.11 13.00 -8.43
C HIS A 592 13.01 11.52 -8.80
N SER A 593 11.95 10.82 -8.37
CA SER A 593 11.69 9.45 -8.83
C SER A 593 11.47 9.39 -10.35
N LYS A 594 10.79 10.39 -10.93
CA LYS A 594 10.60 10.49 -12.38
C LYS A 594 11.91 10.83 -13.09
N LYS A 595 12.72 11.76 -12.54
CA LYS A 595 14.07 12.09 -13.02
C LYS A 595 14.97 10.84 -13.11
N ILE A 596 14.97 9.99 -12.08
CA ILE A 596 15.72 8.72 -12.09
C ILE A 596 15.27 7.83 -13.26
N MET A 597 13.95 7.62 -13.42
CA MET A 597 13.43 6.81 -14.53
C MET A 597 13.74 7.43 -15.90
N ASN A 598 13.69 8.75 -16.00
CA ASN A 598 14.00 9.48 -17.23
C ASN A 598 15.47 9.35 -17.63
N ASN A 599 16.40 9.23 -16.68
CA ASN A 599 17.81 8.97 -16.99
C ASN A 599 17.98 7.66 -17.78
N PHE A 600 17.25 6.59 -17.42
CA PHE A 600 17.25 5.34 -18.19
C PHE A 600 16.66 5.55 -19.60
N ILE A 601 15.55 6.29 -19.68
CA ILE A 601 14.84 6.55 -20.95
C ILE A 601 15.70 7.39 -21.91
N HIS A 602 16.43 8.38 -21.40
CA HIS A 602 17.40 9.17 -22.18
C HIS A 602 18.46 8.28 -22.81
N VAL A 603 19.08 7.39 -22.02
CA VAL A 603 20.14 6.50 -22.53
C VAL A 603 19.63 5.64 -23.68
N ILE A 604 18.40 5.12 -23.62
CA ILE A 604 17.84 4.28 -24.70
C ILE A 604 17.15 5.09 -25.80
N ASN A 605 17.13 6.42 -25.71
CA ASN A 605 16.37 7.32 -26.59
C ASN A 605 14.86 6.97 -26.67
N GLY A 606 14.28 6.54 -25.54
CA GLY A 606 12.90 6.05 -25.49
C GLY A 606 11.85 7.16 -25.58
N PHE A 607 12.23 8.43 -25.44
CA PHE A 607 11.32 9.56 -25.66
C PHE A 607 10.94 9.75 -27.12
N TYR A 608 11.76 9.29 -28.05
CA TYR A 608 11.55 9.47 -29.50
C TYR A 608 11.46 8.15 -30.26
N LYS A 609 11.94 7.04 -29.68
CA LYS A 609 11.87 5.72 -30.30
C LYS A 609 10.86 4.81 -29.60
N PRO A 610 10.09 4.00 -30.35
CA PRO A 610 9.08 3.07 -29.80
C PRO A 610 9.71 1.78 -29.22
N GLU A 611 10.69 1.97 -28.32
CA GLU A 611 11.54 0.91 -27.75
C GLU A 611 11.06 0.42 -26.37
N ILE A 612 10.11 1.14 -25.76
CA ILE A 612 9.51 0.81 -24.47
C ILE A 612 8.17 0.16 -24.73
N TYR A 613 8.06 -1.15 -24.49
CA TYR A 613 6.83 -1.91 -24.72
C TYR A 613 5.79 -1.67 -23.63
N TYR A 614 6.25 -1.66 -22.38
CA TYR A 614 5.43 -1.52 -21.18
C TYR A 614 6.22 -0.78 -20.09
N THR A 615 5.52 -0.02 -19.26
CA THR A 615 6.07 0.53 -18.01
C THR A 615 5.01 0.56 -16.93
N ASP A 616 5.45 0.34 -15.69
CA ASP A 616 4.67 0.56 -14.48
C ASP A 616 5.59 1.10 -13.40
N THR A 617 5.50 2.40 -13.18
CA THR A 617 6.21 3.20 -12.17
C THR A 617 7.74 3.14 -12.26
N ASP A 618 8.32 2.05 -11.78
CA ASP A 618 9.75 1.76 -11.65
C ASP A 618 10.27 0.74 -12.68
N SER A 619 9.37 0.21 -13.52
CA SER A 619 9.72 -0.81 -14.50
C SER A 619 9.68 -0.33 -15.95
N LEU A 620 10.58 -0.85 -16.80
CA LEU A 620 10.64 -0.64 -18.25
C LEU A 620 10.86 -1.96 -18.97
N TYR A 621 9.99 -2.31 -19.91
CA TYR A 621 10.16 -3.50 -20.74
C TYR A 621 10.82 -3.10 -22.06
N ILE A 622 12.10 -3.46 -22.19
CA ILE A 622 13.01 -2.97 -23.24
C ILE A 622 13.77 -4.11 -23.92
N SER A 623 14.25 -3.88 -25.14
CA SER A 623 15.04 -4.88 -25.86
C SER A 623 16.37 -5.21 -25.16
N SER A 624 16.89 -6.43 -25.34
CA SER A 624 18.21 -6.83 -24.85
C SER A 624 19.35 -5.92 -25.33
N LYS A 625 19.22 -5.31 -26.51
CA LYS A 625 20.16 -4.28 -27.02
C LYS A 625 20.18 -3.03 -26.12
N ASN A 626 19.00 -2.53 -25.77
CA ASN A 626 18.88 -1.35 -24.90
C ASN A 626 19.32 -1.67 -23.46
N TRP A 627 19.05 -2.88 -22.98
CA TRP A 627 19.62 -3.38 -21.72
C TRP A 627 21.15 -3.35 -21.72
N LYS A 628 21.81 -3.87 -22.77
CA LYS A 628 23.27 -3.80 -22.91
C LYS A 628 23.77 -2.35 -22.90
N LYS A 629 23.02 -1.41 -23.46
CA LYS A 629 23.35 0.03 -23.44
C LYS A 629 23.32 0.58 -22.02
N LEU A 630 22.26 0.30 -21.25
CA LEU A 630 22.15 0.71 -19.84
C LEU A 630 23.27 0.12 -18.98
N ASN A 631 23.63 -1.14 -19.21
CA ASN A 631 24.72 -1.79 -18.48
C ASN A 631 26.07 -1.12 -18.76
N ARG A 632 26.37 -0.82 -20.05
CA ARG A 632 27.61 -0.12 -20.44
C ARG A 632 27.73 1.28 -19.86
N THR A 633 26.61 1.95 -19.59
CA THR A 633 26.59 3.27 -18.95
C THR A 633 26.57 3.21 -17.42
N GLY A 634 26.73 2.03 -16.81
CA GLY A 634 26.78 1.86 -15.35
C GLY A 634 25.43 2.03 -14.64
N LEU A 635 24.31 1.98 -15.37
CA LEU A 635 22.95 2.16 -14.83
C LEU A 635 22.29 0.85 -14.38
N VAL A 636 23.03 -0.27 -14.46
CA VAL A 636 22.56 -1.58 -14.02
C VAL A 636 23.32 -2.02 -12.76
N SER A 637 22.59 -2.46 -11.75
CA SER A 637 23.13 -3.06 -10.51
C SER A 637 22.02 -3.81 -9.77
N GLU A 638 22.37 -4.90 -9.10
CA GLU A 638 21.42 -5.68 -8.29
C GLU A 638 21.07 -5.03 -6.94
N LYS A 639 21.87 -4.06 -6.49
CA LYS A 639 21.79 -3.54 -5.12
C LYS A 639 21.80 -2.03 -5.00
N ASP A 640 22.44 -1.33 -5.93
CA ASP A 640 22.65 0.11 -5.77
C ASP A 640 21.37 0.88 -6.06
N TYR A 641 21.14 1.93 -5.26
CA TYR A 641 20.11 2.93 -5.53
C TYR A 641 20.41 3.71 -6.80
N CYS A 642 19.36 4.30 -7.38
CA CYS A 642 19.38 5.03 -8.65
C CYS A 642 19.78 4.19 -9.88
N LYS A 643 19.94 2.87 -9.72
CA LYS A 643 20.19 1.90 -10.78
C LYS A 643 19.04 0.90 -10.87
N GLY A 644 19.00 0.12 -11.94
CA GLY A 644 18.03 -0.96 -12.07
C GLY A 644 18.65 -2.32 -12.33
N LYS A 645 17.80 -3.32 -12.30
CA LYS A 645 18.14 -4.73 -12.52
C LYS A 645 17.13 -5.36 -13.47
N ASN A 646 17.37 -6.60 -13.87
CA ASN A 646 16.37 -7.37 -14.59
C ASN A 646 15.63 -8.25 -13.58
N ASP A 647 14.32 -8.09 -13.48
CA ASP A 647 13.50 -8.87 -12.55
C ASP A 647 13.53 -10.38 -12.82
N TYR A 648 14.00 -10.78 -14.00
CA TYR A 648 14.18 -12.17 -14.41
C TYR A 648 15.64 -12.65 -14.41
N GLY A 649 16.56 -11.92 -13.76
CA GLY A 649 17.99 -12.27 -13.69
C GLY A 649 18.65 -12.24 -15.06
N ASP A 650 19.29 -13.33 -15.49
CA ASP A 650 19.81 -13.46 -16.87
C ASP A 650 18.76 -13.97 -17.87
N GLY A 651 17.53 -14.24 -17.40
CA GLY A 651 16.40 -14.61 -18.23
C GLY A 651 15.78 -13.42 -18.97
N GLY A 652 14.72 -13.68 -19.73
CA GLY A 652 13.97 -12.63 -20.41
C GLY A 652 12.63 -13.09 -20.93
N ILE A 653 11.78 -12.11 -21.23
CA ILE A 653 10.47 -12.35 -21.84
C ILE A 653 10.70 -12.75 -23.29
N ILE A 654 10.13 -13.89 -23.70
CA ILE A 654 10.15 -14.39 -25.07
C ILE A 654 8.81 -14.21 -25.79
N PHE A 655 7.74 -14.04 -25.02
CA PHE A 655 6.41 -13.68 -25.50
C PHE A 655 5.75 -12.74 -24.49
N GLY A 656 5.13 -11.67 -24.95
CA GLY A 656 4.40 -10.75 -24.09
C GLY A 656 3.16 -10.18 -24.78
N LEU A 657 2.05 -10.07 -24.05
CA LEU A 657 0.86 -9.32 -24.44
C LEU A 657 0.66 -8.18 -23.43
N TYR A 658 0.50 -6.95 -23.92
CA TYR A 658 0.36 -5.75 -23.11
C TYR A 658 -0.93 -5.03 -23.51
N LEU A 659 -2.06 -5.52 -23.00
CA LEU A 659 -3.39 -5.11 -23.44
C LEU A 659 -3.81 -3.75 -22.87
N ALA A 660 -3.45 -3.45 -21.63
CA ALA A 660 -3.75 -2.19 -20.97
C ALA A 660 -2.73 -1.89 -19.84
N PRO A 661 -2.68 -0.66 -19.31
CA PRO A 661 -1.96 -0.40 -18.06
C PRO A 661 -2.36 -1.42 -16.98
N LYS A 662 -1.41 -2.21 -16.48
CA LYS A 662 -1.63 -3.28 -15.49
C LYS A 662 -2.50 -4.46 -15.98
N VAL A 663 -2.59 -4.67 -17.29
CA VAL A 663 -3.06 -5.92 -17.92
C VAL A 663 -1.99 -6.43 -18.85
N LYS A 664 -1.29 -7.47 -18.42
CA LYS A 664 -0.20 -8.07 -19.18
C LYS A 664 -0.08 -9.56 -18.95
N TYR A 665 0.38 -10.23 -19.99
CA TYR A 665 0.74 -11.64 -20.00
C TYR A 665 2.18 -11.76 -20.50
N ASN A 666 3.03 -12.54 -19.82
CA ASN A 666 4.38 -12.82 -20.30
C ASN A 666 4.72 -14.31 -20.17
N ILE A 667 5.42 -14.83 -21.15
CA ILE A 667 6.19 -16.07 -21.05
C ILE A 667 7.67 -15.68 -20.93
N VAL A 668 8.29 -16.12 -19.84
CA VAL A 668 9.68 -15.81 -19.50
C VAL A 668 10.52 -17.07 -19.66
N LEU A 669 11.59 -16.98 -20.44
CA LEU A 669 12.64 -18.00 -20.48
C LEU A 669 13.70 -17.63 -19.44
N THR A 670 13.81 -18.42 -18.37
CA THR A 670 14.87 -18.22 -17.37
C THR A 670 16.23 -18.64 -17.89
N SER A 671 17.29 -18.16 -17.24
CA SER A 671 18.67 -18.62 -17.47
C SER A 671 18.84 -20.13 -17.28
N ASP A 672 18.03 -20.72 -16.40
CA ASP A 672 17.98 -22.16 -16.17
C ASP A 672 17.22 -22.95 -17.25
N GLY A 673 16.77 -22.31 -18.33
CA GLY A 673 16.06 -22.97 -19.42
C GLY A 673 14.64 -23.39 -19.04
N VAL A 674 14.01 -22.70 -18.09
CA VAL A 674 12.64 -22.94 -17.65
C VAL A 674 11.73 -21.87 -18.21
N LEU A 675 10.62 -22.29 -18.82
CA LEU A 675 9.54 -21.40 -19.22
C LEU A 675 8.66 -21.10 -18.00
N LYS A 676 8.45 -19.82 -17.69
CA LYS A 676 7.57 -19.36 -16.61
C LYS A 676 6.51 -18.43 -17.14
N GLU A 677 5.28 -18.71 -16.78
CA GLU A 677 4.16 -17.81 -17.02
C GLU A 677 4.11 -16.69 -15.97
N LYS A 678 3.82 -15.47 -16.43
CA LYS A 678 3.57 -14.29 -15.58
C LYS A 678 2.34 -13.54 -16.05
N LYS A 679 1.27 -13.64 -15.27
CA LYS A 679 -0.02 -12.96 -15.51
C LYS A 679 -0.15 -11.74 -14.59
N THR A 680 -0.74 -10.67 -15.10
CA THR A 680 -1.14 -9.51 -14.32
C THR A 680 -2.45 -8.99 -14.88
N PHE A 681 -3.47 -8.93 -14.03
CA PHE A 681 -4.75 -8.36 -14.37
C PHE A 681 -5.27 -7.51 -13.21
N LYS A 682 -5.17 -6.17 -13.32
CA LYS A 682 -5.64 -5.30 -12.24
C LYS A 682 -7.16 -5.45 -12.05
N GLY A 683 -7.59 -5.55 -10.80
CA GLY A 683 -9.01 -5.70 -10.43
C GLY A 683 -9.47 -7.16 -10.35
N TYR A 684 -8.59 -8.12 -10.67
CA TYR A 684 -8.92 -9.53 -10.78
C TYR A 684 -7.86 -10.41 -10.16
N SER A 685 -8.29 -11.58 -9.72
CA SER A 685 -7.40 -12.60 -9.18
C SER A 685 -6.74 -13.37 -10.33
N ASN A 686 -5.40 -13.39 -10.36
CA ASN A 686 -4.64 -13.94 -11.50
C ASN A 686 -4.85 -15.45 -11.72
N ASP A 687 -5.29 -16.18 -10.70
CA ASP A 687 -5.66 -17.59 -10.71
C ASP A 687 -6.97 -17.86 -11.48
N LYS A 688 -7.84 -16.85 -11.58
CA LYS A 688 -9.16 -16.97 -12.21
C LYS A 688 -9.22 -16.45 -13.66
N ILE A 689 -8.07 -16.05 -14.21
CA ILE A 689 -7.96 -15.60 -15.60
C ILE A 689 -7.05 -16.56 -16.35
N SER A 690 -7.56 -17.08 -17.46
CA SER A 690 -6.89 -18.05 -18.33
C SER A 690 -5.96 -17.34 -19.33
N VAL A 691 -5.14 -18.10 -20.05
CA VAL A 691 -4.32 -17.53 -21.14
C VAL A 691 -5.21 -17.19 -22.33
N GLU A 692 -6.20 -18.03 -22.58
CA GLU A 692 -7.23 -17.91 -23.59
C GLU A 692 -7.97 -16.58 -23.45
N ASP A 693 -8.25 -16.14 -22.22
CA ASP A 693 -8.86 -14.83 -21.94
C ASP A 693 -7.99 -13.69 -22.49
N TYR A 694 -6.68 -13.73 -22.25
CA TYR A 694 -5.76 -12.72 -22.79
C TYR A 694 -5.72 -12.76 -24.31
N VAL A 695 -5.76 -13.95 -24.92
CA VAL A 695 -5.75 -14.13 -26.38
C VAL A 695 -7.06 -13.65 -27.01
N HIS A 696 -8.20 -13.95 -26.42
CA HIS A 696 -9.51 -13.47 -26.85
C HIS A 696 -9.58 -11.94 -26.80
N LEU A 697 -9.17 -11.35 -25.67
CA LEU A 697 -9.07 -9.90 -25.53
C LEU A 697 -8.12 -9.32 -26.58
N ALA A 698 -6.94 -9.90 -26.76
CA ALA A 698 -5.98 -9.47 -27.79
C ALA A 698 -6.55 -9.55 -29.21
N SER A 699 -7.48 -10.47 -29.45
CA SER A 699 -8.12 -10.71 -30.75
C SER A 699 -9.35 -9.83 -30.99
N GLY A 700 -9.72 -8.95 -30.04
CA GLY A 700 -10.87 -8.07 -30.20
C GLY A 700 -12.18 -8.66 -29.68
N HIS A 701 -12.15 -9.75 -28.90
CA HIS A 701 -13.34 -10.36 -28.31
C HIS A 701 -13.44 -10.07 -26.81
N ASP A 702 -14.66 -9.86 -26.35
CA ASP A 702 -14.95 -9.65 -24.93
C ASP A 702 -14.80 -10.96 -24.14
N VAL A 703 -14.44 -10.86 -22.86
CA VAL A 703 -14.29 -12.01 -21.95
C VAL A 703 -15.24 -11.84 -20.78
N SER A 704 -16.06 -12.84 -20.50
CA SER A 704 -16.99 -12.83 -19.37
C SER A 704 -16.68 -14.00 -18.44
N ASN A 705 -16.46 -13.72 -17.14
CA ASN A 705 -16.16 -14.73 -16.14
C ASN A 705 -17.08 -14.58 -14.91
N GLU A 706 -17.48 -15.70 -14.31
CA GLU A 706 -18.24 -15.73 -13.07
C GLU A 706 -17.33 -15.80 -11.83
N PHE A 707 -17.68 -15.04 -10.79
CA PHE A 707 -16.91 -14.94 -9.56
C PHE A 707 -17.82 -14.93 -8.34
N ASN A 708 -17.32 -15.44 -7.22
CA ASN A 708 -18.00 -15.21 -5.94
C ASN A 708 -18.07 -13.70 -5.67
N LYS A 709 -19.23 -13.23 -5.21
CA LYS A 709 -19.35 -11.85 -4.74
C LYS A 709 -18.43 -11.60 -3.54
N PRO A 710 -17.88 -10.39 -3.38
CA PRO A 710 -17.14 -10.03 -2.18
C PRO A 710 -18.07 -10.00 -0.96
N TRP A 711 -17.52 -10.24 0.24
CA TRP A 711 -18.28 -10.12 1.48
C TRP A 711 -18.79 -8.69 1.65
N GLU A 712 -20.09 -8.55 1.90
CA GLU A 712 -20.71 -7.25 2.14
C GLU A 712 -20.48 -6.82 3.59
N LYS A 713 -20.15 -5.54 3.79
CA LYS A 713 -19.79 -4.99 5.10
C LYS A 713 -20.53 -3.68 5.32
N SER A 714 -21.42 -3.64 6.30
CA SER A 714 -22.17 -2.44 6.64
C SER A 714 -22.35 -2.29 8.14
N PHE A 715 -22.53 -1.06 8.61
CA PHE A 715 -22.80 -0.83 10.03
C PHE A 715 -24.13 -1.44 10.46
N THR A 716 -25.08 -1.61 9.53
CA THR A 716 -26.41 -2.15 9.81
C THR A 716 -26.46 -3.69 9.84
N ASN A 717 -25.74 -4.38 8.95
CA ASN A 717 -25.77 -5.85 8.86
C ASN A 717 -24.49 -6.54 9.37
N GLY A 718 -23.42 -5.80 9.68
CA GLY A 718 -22.14 -6.40 10.01
C GLY A 718 -21.48 -6.98 8.76
N VAL A 719 -21.01 -8.22 8.85
CA VAL A 719 -20.46 -8.98 7.72
C VAL A 719 -21.53 -9.93 7.18
N VAL A 720 -21.80 -9.86 5.88
CA VAL A 720 -22.71 -10.78 5.18
C VAL A 720 -21.91 -11.59 4.16
N ILE A 721 -22.02 -12.91 4.24
CA ILE A 721 -21.30 -13.85 3.38
C ILE A 721 -22.20 -14.17 2.18
N PRO A 722 -21.83 -13.79 0.95
CA PRO A 722 -22.65 -14.06 -0.22
C PRO A 722 -22.52 -15.52 -0.65
N ASN A 723 -23.65 -16.09 -1.08
CA ASN A 723 -23.70 -17.41 -1.75
C ASN A 723 -23.89 -17.28 -3.27
N ASP A 724 -23.98 -16.06 -3.76
CA ASP A 724 -24.25 -15.76 -5.17
C ASP A 724 -22.96 -15.43 -5.92
N LYS A 725 -22.95 -15.77 -7.20
CA LYS A 725 -21.90 -15.33 -8.12
C LYS A 725 -22.26 -13.98 -8.75
N GLN A 726 -21.24 -13.29 -9.24
CA GLN A 726 -21.32 -12.13 -10.11
C GLN A 726 -20.61 -12.45 -11.42
N THR A 727 -21.18 -12.05 -12.54
CA THR A 727 -20.50 -12.10 -13.84
C THR A 727 -19.82 -10.77 -14.07
N LYS A 728 -18.55 -10.80 -14.48
CA LYS A 728 -17.84 -9.60 -14.91
C LYS A 728 -17.45 -9.72 -16.38
N VAL A 729 -17.63 -8.64 -17.13
CA VAL A 729 -17.38 -8.59 -18.58
C VAL A 729 -16.23 -7.63 -18.87
N PHE A 730 -15.21 -8.16 -19.52
CA PHE A 730 -14.09 -7.40 -20.02
C PHE A 730 -14.22 -7.12 -21.49
N ARG A 731 -14.16 -5.86 -21.82
CA ARG A 731 -14.32 -5.42 -23.19
C ARG A 731 -12.99 -5.39 -23.93
N SER A 732 -13.01 -5.76 -25.21
CA SER A 732 -11.84 -5.91 -26.04
C SER A 732 -11.27 -4.61 -26.61
N TYR A 733 -12.04 -3.51 -26.54
CA TYR A 733 -11.64 -2.20 -27.06
C TYR A 733 -10.40 -1.63 -26.36
N LEU A 734 -9.91 -2.24 -25.26
CA LEU A 734 -8.65 -1.90 -24.60
C LEU A 734 -7.45 -1.91 -25.56
N ASN A 735 -7.49 -2.72 -26.62
CA ASN A 735 -6.47 -2.73 -27.68
C ASN A 735 -6.46 -1.47 -28.56
N ASN A 736 -7.55 -0.72 -28.58
CA ASN A 736 -7.68 0.44 -29.45
C ASN A 736 -7.17 1.72 -28.78
N VAL A 737 -6.87 1.67 -27.48
CA VAL A 737 -6.28 2.77 -26.70
C VAL A 737 -4.74 2.70 -26.74
N LYS A 738 -4.16 2.28 -27.88
CA LYS A 738 -2.71 2.13 -28.09
C LYS A 738 -2.13 3.31 -28.85
N ARG A 739 -0.83 3.59 -28.62
CA ARG A 739 -0.20 4.75 -29.23
C ARG A 739 0.04 4.39 -30.69
N LYS A 740 -0.62 5.10 -31.60
CA LYS A 740 -0.45 4.90 -33.04
C LYS A 740 1.04 5.13 -33.40
N PRO A 741 1.60 4.36 -34.35
CA PRO A 741 2.94 4.64 -34.87
C PRO A 741 3.01 6.07 -35.42
N PRO A 742 4.21 6.67 -35.52
CA PRO A 742 4.36 7.96 -36.18
C PRO A 742 3.83 7.92 -37.61
N ASN A 743 3.24 9.02 -38.08
CA ASN A 743 2.86 9.14 -39.49
C ASN A 743 4.10 9.24 -40.40
N SER A 744 3.89 9.37 -41.71
CA SER A 744 4.98 9.53 -42.71
C SER A 744 5.89 10.74 -42.45
N GLU A 745 5.42 11.74 -41.71
CA GLU A 745 6.16 12.94 -41.32
C GLU A 745 6.86 12.78 -39.95
N GLY A 746 6.78 11.60 -39.32
CA GLY A 746 7.34 11.35 -37.99
C GLY A 746 6.50 11.93 -36.84
N ILE A 747 5.32 12.48 -37.11
CA ILE A 747 4.43 13.06 -36.11
C ILE A 747 3.76 11.96 -35.30
N MET A 748 3.84 12.09 -33.99
CA MET A 748 3.19 11.23 -33.03
C MET A 748 1.88 11.88 -32.59
N TYR A 749 0.75 11.24 -32.86
CA TYR A 749 -0.55 11.68 -32.37
C TYR A 749 -0.75 11.26 -30.89
N PRO A 750 -1.58 12.00 -30.12
CA PRO A 750 -2.00 11.58 -28.79
C PRO A 750 -2.77 10.25 -28.84
N TYR A 751 -2.99 9.60 -27.69
CA TYR A 751 -4.01 8.53 -27.60
C TYR A 751 -5.36 9.13 -28.02
N ASN A 752 -5.96 8.59 -29.09
CA ASN A 752 -7.19 9.01 -29.79
C ASN A 752 -7.89 10.27 -29.24
N ASP A 753 -8.02 11.29 -30.11
CA ASP A 753 -8.81 12.49 -29.85
C ASP A 753 -10.26 12.12 -29.49
N LYS A 754 -10.90 12.97 -28.69
CA LYS A 754 -12.23 12.72 -28.08
C LYS A 754 -13.31 12.34 -29.09
N ASP A 755 -13.11 12.69 -30.36
CA ASP A 755 -14.12 12.58 -31.41
C ASP A 755 -14.12 11.21 -32.11
N GLU A 756 -13.11 10.35 -31.89
CA GLU A 756 -13.02 9.01 -32.51
C GLU A 756 -13.73 7.89 -31.72
N TYR A 757 -14.32 8.18 -30.56
CA TYR A 757 -15.13 7.22 -29.80
C TYR A 757 -16.54 7.77 -29.57
N SER A 758 -17.43 7.51 -30.53
CA SER A 758 -18.83 7.23 -30.20
C SER A 758 -18.81 5.86 -29.53
N PHE A 759 -18.85 5.87 -28.20
CA PHE A 759 -19.26 4.68 -27.48
C PHE A 759 -20.74 4.46 -27.84
N ASP A 760 -21.08 3.28 -28.32
CA ASP A 760 -22.47 2.88 -28.59
C ASP A 760 -23.36 3.32 -27.41
N GLU A 761 -24.62 3.69 -27.65
CA GLU A 761 -25.55 4.11 -26.57
C GLU A 761 -25.76 3.02 -25.50
N ASN A 762 -25.25 1.80 -25.73
CA ASN A 762 -25.25 0.65 -24.84
C ASN A 762 -23.91 0.41 -24.09
N TYR A 763 -22.94 1.31 -24.22
CA TYR A 763 -21.63 1.16 -23.61
C TYR A 763 -21.69 1.38 -22.09
N GLU A 764 -21.39 0.31 -21.36
CA GLU A 764 -21.34 0.27 -19.90
C GLU A 764 -19.88 0.40 -19.47
N PHE A 765 -19.55 1.45 -18.73
CA PHE A 765 -18.33 1.44 -17.96
C PHE A 765 -18.54 0.50 -16.78
N ASP A 766 -17.82 -0.61 -16.76
CA ASP A 766 -17.67 -1.42 -15.54
C ASP A 766 -16.74 -0.64 -14.58
N ASP A 767 -16.85 -0.86 -13.26
CA ASP A 767 -15.99 -0.21 -12.22
C ASP A 767 -14.48 -0.39 -12.47
N PHE A 768 -14.12 -1.25 -13.43
CA PHE A 768 -12.79 -1.69 -13.78
C PHE A 768 -12.32 -1.30 -15.19
N ASP A 769 -13.13 -0.56 -15.97
CA ASP A 769 -12.68 0.00 -17.24
C ASP A 769 -11.47 0.90 -17.01
N TYR A 770 -10.42 0.78 -17.84
CA TYR A 770 -9.09 1.38 -17.65
C TYR A 770 -9.04 2.92 -17.79
N LEU A 771 -10.15 3.58 -17.52
CA LEU A 771 -10.13 4.77 -16.70
C LEU A 771 -9.61 4.38 -15.34
N THR A 772 -8.48 4.92 -14.93
CA THR A 772 -8.15 4.93 -13.52
C THR A 772 -9.24 5.71 -12.79
N ILE A 773 -10.31 5.03 -12.32
CA ILE A 773 -10.99 5.39 -11.08
C ILE A 773 -9.91 5.22 -10.02
N GLN A 774 -9.09 6.25 -9.92
CA GLN A 774 -8.01 6.31 -8.96
C GLN A 774 -8.60 6.84 -7.66
N GLU A 775 -9.64 6.16 -7.15
CA GLU A 775 -9.88 6.20 -5.71
C GLU A 775 -9.03 5.14 -5.01
N GLU A 776 -8.61 4.08 -5.69
CA GLU A 776 -8.02 2.93 -4.99
C GLU A 776 -6.53 2.71 -5.29
N ASN A 777 -5.75 3.53 -4.59
CA ASN A 777 -4.46 3.22 -3.95
C ASN A 777 -3.91 4.45 -3.21
N GLU A 778 -4.60 5.59 -3.31
CA GLU A 778 -4.26 6.82 -2.60
C GLU A 778 -5.03 6.99 -1.28
N ASP A 779 -6.03 6.14 -1.00
CA ASP A 779 -6.76 6.11 0.27
C ASP A 779 -6.05 5.32 1.39
N CYS A 780 -4.82 4.82 1.14
CA CYS A 780 -3.90 4.25 2.15
C CYS A 780 -3.52 5.26 3.25
N PHE A 781 -3.81 6.53 3.04
CA PHE A 781 -3.48 7.60 3.94
C PHE A 781 -4.71 8.48 4.19
N LYS A 782 -5.84 7.93 4.60
CA LYS A 782 -6.81 8.73 5.37
C LYS A 782 -6.45 8.65 6.85
#